data_AF-A0A832MD16-F1
#
_entry.id   AF-A0A832MD16-F1
#
_cell.length_a   1.000
_cell.length_b   1.000
_cell.length_c   1.000
_cell.angle_alpha   90.00
_cell.angle_beta   90.00
_cell.angle_gamma   90.00
#
_symmetry.space_group_name_H-M   'P 1'
#
loop_
_entity.id
_entity.type
_entity.pdbx_description
1 polymer ?
#
loop_
_entity_poly.entity_id
_entity_poly.type
_entity_poly.pdbx_seq_one_letter_code
_entity_poly.pdbx_strand_id
1 'polypeptide(L)'
;MLLIPALCHAGADLRWQAGTGYRFAPVTPAQTGRIGFKLLAPGETGVVFTNLLHQSRYITNQIYLNGSGVAAGDIDGDGWCDLFFCAIDGSNVLYRNLGGWRFEDITASAGVAMPGMSSSGATFADLDGDGDLDLIVNTVGNGTHIFANDGKGHFSSACAKGPLNYLRAGMTVALADTDGDGDLDLYVSNYRTTTVRDMPNTRLTINDTPDGLVVVEVNGRPATDPDLVGRFTVTRDGRYRENGEPDAFYLNDGSFNFTFVPFTGGRFLDEDGKPLRSPLYDWGLSVTFRDLTGDMAPDIYVCNDFESPDRIWINDGKGRFRAIHRLALRHTSIFSMSVDVADINRDGFFDIVVSDMLSRDHAKRMLETGEIEPTFLPIGAIDNRPQYSHNMLFLNRGDGTYAEISQYAGVQASEWTWSPNFLDVDLDGYEDIVISTGHELQMMNGDIIARADAMKVQRQMSGSELQRLRVMFPRYNTPNVAFRNRGNLTFADVSDEWGFNNADVGNAMAMADLDNDGDLDVVINNLNGVAEVYRNDTDAPRVAVRLRGRPPNTQGIGARIEVFGGPVPVQSQEMICGGRYLSGAEALRVFAAGAMTNRLTIQVTWRDWTRSVVSNALPNHIYEVDQSHATPCTPDPNQEPQPLFEDVSFILNHRHHEDPFDDFGRQPLMPHKLSQMGPGVSWIDIDGDGADDLVIGSGRGGKLACYLNRSRANFVLSTNAVFTRTVARDQTSILAVGATLIVGSSNYEDGLTNGGYIRIYDVARSMSGESVTGPTCSTGPLALADVDADGSMELFIGGRAVPGRYPEPADSVLLKTEGGRMSVARRFAKLGMVSGAVFSDL
;
A
#
# COMPACT_ATOMS: atom_id res chain seq x y z
N MET A 1 23.52 49.30 0.67
CA MET A 1 23.96 47.92 0.99
C MET A 1 23.89 47.77 2.50
N LEU A 2 22.71 47.41 3.01
CA LEU A 2 22.45 47.16 4.42
C LEU A 2 22.25 45.66 4.53
N LEU A 3 23.22 44.97 5.12
CA LEU A 3 23.09 43.56 5.52
C LEU A 3 22.11 43.50 6.68
N ILE A 4 20.94 42.94 6.44
CA ILE A 4 20.06 42.43 7.49
C ILE A 4 20.57 41.02 7.79
N PRO A 5 20.97 40.69 9.03
CA PRO A 5 21.35 39.33 9.38
C PRO A 5 20.10 38.46 9.34
N ALA A 6 20.15 37.36 8.60
CA ALA A 6 19.17 36.29 8.73
C ALA A 6 19.23 35.77 10.17
N LEU A 7 18.19 36.05 10.96
CA LEU A 7 18.00 35.49 12.28
C LEU A 7 17.66 34.00 12.11
N CYS A 8 18.68 33.13 12.18
CA CYS A 8 18.45 31.73 12.53
C CYS A 8 17.84 31.73 13.93
N HIS A 9 16.53 31.48 14.03
CA HIS A 9 15.89 31.20 15.31
C HIS A 9 16.35 29.80 15.71
N ALA A 10 17.15 29.72 16.76
CA ALA A 10 17.43 28.46 17.43
C ALA A 10 16.21 28.10 18.28
N GLY A 11 15.79 26.83 18.24
CA GLY A 11 14.87 26.27 19.21
C GLY A 11 15.30 26.58 20.65
N ALA A 12 14.33 26.88 21.51
CA ALA A 12 14.58 27.12 22.92
C ALA A 12 13.99 25.96 23.74
N ASP A 13 14.63 25.63 24.87
CA ASP A 13 14.12 24.61 25.79
C ASP A 13 12.63 24.79 26.09
N LEU A 14 11.87 23.70 26.01
CA LEU A 14 10.43 23.70 26.25
C LEU A 14 10.13 24.09 27.71
N ARG A 15 9.47 25.24 27.86
CA ARG A 15 9.04 25.75 29.18
C ARG A 15 7.68 25.18 29.56
N TRP A 16 7.70 23.97 30.09
CA TRP A 16 6.50 23.24 30.49
C TRP A 16 5.70 23.95 31.59
N GLN A 17 4.38 23.99 31.39
CA GLN A 17 3.37 24.44 32.32
C GLN A 17 2.44 23.28 32.65
N ALA A 18 2.03 23.16 33.91
CA ALA A 18 1.13 22.11 34.35
C ALA A 18 -0.32 22.43 34.00
N GLY A 19 -1.01 21.45 33.41
CA GLY A 19 -2.47 21.37 33.30
C GLY A 19 -3.03 20.25 34.19
N THR A 20 -4.35 20.03 34.13
CA THR A 20 -4.96 18.87 34.80
C THR A 20 -4.98 17.67 33.86
N GLY A 21 -4.14 16.67 34.12
CA GLY A 21 -4.00 15.48 33.26
C GLY A 21 -3.14 15.67 32.01
N TYR A 22 -2.38 16.76 31.95
CA TYR A 22 -1.42 17.05 30.88
C TYR A 22 -0.43 18.13 31.34
N ARG A 23 0.67 18.29 30.62
CA ARG A 23 1.50 19.50 30.62
C ARG A 23 1.59 20.08 29.22
N PHE A 24 1.91 21.36 29.09
CA PHE A 24 2.02 22.01 27.78
C PHE A 24 3.11 23.08 27.77
N ALA A 25 3.69 23.35 26.60
CA ALA A 25 4.67 24.40 26.40
C ALA A 25 4.39 25.15 25.08
N PRO A 26 4.63 26.46 25.00
CA PRO A 26 4.58 27.16 23.72
C PRO A 26 5.74 26.71 22.84
N VAL A 27 5.47 26.52 21.55
CA VAL A 27 6.49 26.32 20.52
C VAL A 27 6.59 27.57 19.65
N THR A 28 7.74 27.77 19.00
CA THR A 28 7.99 28.97 18.19
C THR A 28 8.28 28.57 16.75
N PRO A 29 7.27 28.58 15.89
CA PRO A 29 7.46 28.19 14.51
C PRO A 29 8.49 29.00 13.75
N ALA A 30 9.10 28.36 12.75
CA ALA A 30 9.84 29.04 11.71
C ALA A 30 9.00 30.19 11.09
N GLN A 31 9.54 31.43 11.05
CA GLN A 31 8.89 32.60 10.43
C GLN A 31 9.44 32.84 9.02
N THR A 32 9.40 31.82 8.18
CA THR A 32 10.00 31.86 6.84
C THR A 32 9.03 32.35 5.76
N GLY A 33 7.71 32.19 5.96
CA GLY A 33 6.69 32.36 4.93
C GLY A 33 6.79 31.33 3.79
N ARG A 34 7.49 30.22 4.03
CA ARG A 34 7.71 29.13 3.09
C ARG A 34 7.02 27.86 3.60
N ILE A 35 6.56 27.02 2.67
CA ILE A 35 6.04 25.70 2.95
C ILE A 35 7.07 24.66 2.50
N GLY A 36 7.19 23.57 3.27
CA GLY A 36 8.04 22.44 2.94
C GLY A 36 9.42 22.56 3.56
N PHE A 37 10.41 21.97 2.91
CA PHE A 37 11.67 21.62 3.54
C PHE A 37 12.86 22.46 3.07
N LYS A 38 13.85 22.54 3.95
CA LYS A 38 15.21 22.97 3.65
C LYS A 38 16.18 21.87 4.04
N LEU A 39 16.85 21.28 3.05
CA LEU A 39 17.98 20.39 3.30
C LEU A 39 19.14 21.18 3.94
N LEU A 40 19.55 20.77 5.14
CA LEU A 40 20.64 21.39 5.87
C LEU A 40 21.98 20.77 5.48
N ALA A 41 23.02 21.59 5.45
CA ALA A 41 24.35 21.11 5.11
C ALA A 41 24.97 20.32 6.29
N PRO A 42 25.77 19.27 6.05
CA PRO A 42 26.44 18.52 7.12
C PRO A 42 27.33 19.40 8.04
N GLY A 43 27.92 20.47 7.51
CA GLY A 43 28.69 21.43 8.32
C GLY A 43 27.83 22.36 9.18
N GLU A 44 26.53 22.50 8.87
CA GLU A 44 25.54 23.20 9.68
C GLU A 44 25.09 22.30 10.83
N THR A 45 24.80 21.02 10.57
CA THR A 45 24.25 20.10 11.58
C THR A 45 25.31 19.39 12.44
N GLY A 46 26.46 19.06 11.87
CA GLY A 46 27.41 18.11 12.47
C GLY A 46 27.11 16.65 12.15
N VAL A 47 25.95 16.36 11.53
CA VAL A 47 25.60 15.01 11.04
C VAL A 47 26.33 14.78 9.72
N VAL A 48 27.44 14.03 9.78
CA VAL A 48 28.31 13.72 8.63
C VAL A 48 28.29 12.23 8.27
N PHE A 49 27.34 11.48 8.83
CA PHE A 49 27.22 10.05 8.63
C PHE A 49 26.98 9.69 7.16
N THR A 50 27.55 8.56 6.74
CA THR A 50 27.39 7.98 5.41
C THR A 50 27.25 6.47 5.60
N ASN A 51 26.15 5.89 5.11
CA ASN A 51 26.00 4.44 5.09
C ASN A 51 26.84 3.87 3.94
N LEU A 52 28.14 3.70 4.19
CA LEU A 52 29.06 3.20 3.18
C LEU A 52 28.76 1.72 2.91
N LEU A 53 28.78 1.34 1.64
CA LEU A 53 28.74 -0.05 1.21
C LEU A 53 29.76 -0.25 0.10
N HIS A 54 30.87 -0.89 0.45
CA HIS A 54 31.96 -1.10 -0.50
C HIS A 54 31.52 -2.04 -1.64
N GLN A 55 31.89 -1.71 -2.88
CA GLN A 55 31.47 -2.47 -4.08
C GLN A 55 31.75 -3.98 -4.00
N SER A 56 32.86 -4.37 -3.38
CA SER A 56 33.21 -5.78 -3.19
C SER A 56 32.16 -6.56 -2.40
N ARG A 57 31.41 -5.90 -1.51
CA ARG A 57 30.36 -6.52 -0.68
C ARG A 57 29.12 -6.82 -1.52
N TYR A 58 28.56 -5.81 -2.21
CA TYR A 58 27.33 -6.00 -2.98
C TYR A 58 27.50 -6.80 -4.27
N ILE A 59 28.72 -6.87 -4.82
CA ILE A 59 29.01 -7.80 -5.92
C ILE A 59 28.82 -9.25 -5.47
N THR A 60 29.09 -9.57 -4.21
CA THR A 60 28.98 -10.94 -3.68
C THR A 60 27.71 -11.21 -2.89
N ASN A 61 26.99 -10.17 -2.44
CA ASN A 61 25.73 -10.29 -1.72
C ASN A 61 24.83 -9.08 -1.99
N GLN A 62 23.81 -9.24 -2.82
CA GLN A 62 22.90 -8.14 -3.18
C GLN A 62 21.98 -7.70 -2.04
N ILE A 63 21.81 -8.51 -0.99
CA ILE A 63 20.94 -8.16 0.15
C ILE A 63 21.37 -6.86 0.81
N TYR A 64 22.67 -6.57 0.84
CA TYR A 64 23.18 -5.31 1.41
C TYR A 64 22.70 -4.05 0.67
N LEU A 65 22.14 -4.19 -0.54
CA LEU A 65 21.59 -3.08 -1.32
C LEU A 65 20.21 -2.61 -0.81
N ASN A 66 19.58 -3.38 0.07
CA ASN A 66 18.38 -2.94 0.80
C ASN A 66 18.69 -1.78 1.77
N GLY A 67 19.97 -1.49 2.01
CA GLY A 67 20.41 -0.33 2.78
C GLY A 67 20.27 -0.50 4.29
N SER A 68 20.19 0.63 4.98
CA SER A 68 20.10 0.68 6.44
C SER A 68 19.20 1.82 6.92
N GLY A 69 18.64 1.64 8.12
CA GLY A 69 17.69 2.51 8.78
C GLY A 69 18.25 3.69 9.57
N VAL A 70 17.34 4.51 10.09
CA VAL A 70 17.59 5.57 11.06
C VAL A 70 16.50 5.51 12.15
N ALA A 71 16.87 5.76 13.40
CA ALA A 71 15.94 5.86 14.52
C ALA A 71 16.05 7.25 15.18
N ALA A 72 14.92 7.81 15.59
CA ALA A 72 14.84 9.10 16.26
C ALA A 72 14.13 8.98 17.62
N GLY A 73 14.70 9.58 18.67
CA GLY A 73 14.14 9.56 20.03
C GLY A 73 15.01 10.34 21.01
N ASP A 74 14.41 10.90 22.07
CA ASP A 74 15.12 11.58 23.17
C ASP A 74 15.67 10.51 24.13
N ILE A 75 16.95 10.18 24.00
CA ILE A 75 17.56 9.01 24.68
C ILE A 75 18.14 9.35 26.06
N ASP A 76 18.24 10.62 26.44
CA ASP A 76 18.75 11.04 27.74
C ASP A 76 17.81 11.97 28.52
N GLY A 77 16.59 12.14 28.01
CA GLY A 77 15.50 12.87 28.66
C GLY A 77 15.76 14.37 28.76
N ASP A 78 16.65 14.92 27.94
CA ASP A 78 16.98 16.34 27.94
C ASP A 78 15.97 17.21 27.15
N GLY A 79 15.03 16.56 26.46
CA GLY A 79 13.96 17.19 25.68
C GLY A 79 14.31 17.44 24.22
N TRP A 80 15.50 17.04 23.76
CA TRP A 80 15.90 17.11 22.36
C TRP A 80 15.90 15.71 21.72
N CYS A 81 15.33 15.60 20.53
CA CYS A 81 15.31 14.31 19.83
C CYS A 81 16.68 14.00 19.22
N ASP A 82 17.24 12.83 19.55
CA ASP A 82 18.53 12.31 19.09
C ASP A 82 18.38 11.38 17.88
N LEU A 83 19.49 11.09 17.19
CA LEU A 83 19.49 10.31 15.95
C LEU A 83 20.46 9.13 15.99
N PHE A 84 19.96 7.92 15.74
CA PHE A 84 20.77 6.71 15.57
C PHE A 84 20.74 6.23 14.12
N PHE A 85 21.91 6.11 13.51
CA PHE A 85 22.07 5.60 12.14
C PHE A 85 22.65 4.20 12.12
N CYS A 86 21.94 3.29 11.44
CA CYS A 86 22.47 1.97 11.11
C CYS A 86 23.46 2.06 9.95
N ALA A 87 24.52 1.24 10.01
CA ALA A 87 25.47 1.06 8.92
C ALA A 87 25.46 -0.39 8.41
N ILE A 88 25.34 -0.58 7.10
CA ILE A 88 25.38 -1.90 6.47
C ILE A 88 26.80 -2.46 6.38
N ASP A 89 27.77 -1.54 6.29
CA ASP A 89 29.21 -1.79 6.36
C ASP A 89 29.82 -0.77 7.34
N GLY A 90 30.59 -1.25 8.32
CA GLY A 90 31.24 -0.40 9.32
C GLY A 90 30.56 -0.41 10.68
N SER A 91 30.36 0.78 11.26
CA SER A 91 29.81 0.99 12.61
C SER A 91 28.61 1.91 12.55
N ASN A 92 27.61 1.61 13.38
CA ASN A 92 26.48 2.49 13.62
C ASN A 92 26.96 3.79 14.29
N VAL A 93 26.17 4.86 14.17
CA VAL A 93 26.48 6.15 14.79
C VAL A 93 25.28 6.69 15.54
N LEU A 94 25.49 7.12 16.78
CA LEU A 94 24.50 7.80 17.62
C LEU A 94 24.90 9.26 17.80
N TYR A 95 24.03 10.15 17.34
CA TYR A 95 24.17 11.59 17.49
C TYR A 95 23.25 12.10 18.58
N ARG A 96 23.84 12.75 19.59
CA ARG A 96 23.10 13.55 20.56
C ARG A 96 22.77 14.92 19.97
N ASN A 97 21.54 15.35 20.08
CA ASN A 97 21.10 16.69 19.70
C ASN A 97 21.44 17.69 20.82
N LEU A 98 22.15 18.76 20.46
CA LEU A 98 22.56 19.82 21.38
C LEU A 98 21.67 21.07 21.28
N GLY A 99 20.59 20.99 20.50
CA GLY A 99 19.77 22.11 20.09
C GLY A 99 20.45 23.00 19.04
N GLY A 100 19.67 23.92 18.47
CA GLY A 100 20.16 24.88 17.48
C GLY A 100 20.77 24.24 16.23
N TRP A 101 20.22 23.09 15.81
CA TRP A 101 20.68 22.31 14.68
C TRP A 101 22.14 21.85 14.83
N ARG A 102 22.56 21.43 16.02
CA ARG A 102 23.90 20.90 16.27
C ARG A 102 23.82 19.52 16.90
N PHE A 103 24.59 18.59 16.35
CA PHE A 103 24.63 17.21 16.79
C PHE A 103 26.07 16.79 17.13
N GLU A 104 26.22 16.00 18.20
CA GLU A 104 27.48 15.43 18.66
C GLU A 104 27.45 13.91 18.54
N ASP A 105 28.47 13.32 17.92
CA ASP A 105 28.64 11.86 17.88
C ASP A 105 29.05 11.36 19.28
N ILE A 106 28.15 10.63 19.95
CA ILE A 106 28.36 10.04 21.26
C ILE A 106 28.47 8.50 21.21
N THR A 107 28.65 7.93 20.01
CA THR A 107 28.60 6.47 19.76
C THR A 107 29.50 5.67 20.70
N ALA A 108 30.74 6.15 20.91
CA ALA A 108 31.72 5.45 21.72
C ALA A 108 31.35 5.44 23.22
N SER A 109 30.81 6.55 23.74
CA SER A 109 30.33 6.64 25.12
C SER A 109 29.00 5.94 25.33
N ALA A 110 28.18 5.84 24.30
CA ALA A 110 26.88 5.16 24.34
C ALA A 110 26.99 3.63 24.23
N GLY A 111 28.05 3.10 23.60
CA GLY A 111 28.29 1.65 23.52
C GLY A 111 27.59 0.93 22.37
N VAL A 112 27.04 1.66 21.40
CA VAL A 112 26.16 1.14 20.34
C VAL A 112 26.79 1.05 18.94
N ALA A 113 28.13 1.18 18.86
CA ALA A 113 28.86 1.19 17.59
C ALA A 113 28.72 -0.10 16.74
N MET A 114 28.48 -1.24 17.39
CA MET A 114 28.32 -2.57 16.78
C MET A 114 29.27 -2.85 15.59
N PRO A 115 30.60 -2.70 15.75
CA PRO A 115 31.53 -2.77 14.62
C PRO A 115 31.51 -4.14 13.93
N GLY A 116 31.43 -4.12 12.60
CA GLY A 116 31.46 -5.33 11.78
C GLY A 116 30.12 -6.08 11.70
N MET A 117 29.05 -5.50 12.26
CA MET A 117 27.69 -5.97 12.06
C MET A 117 27.05 -5.22 10.90
N SER A 118 26.37 -5.94 10.01
CA SER A 118 25.59 -5.33 8.93
C SER A 118 24.22 -4.95 9.46
N SER A 119 24.13 -3.80 10.13
CA SER A 119 22.90 -3.30 10.72
C SER A 119 21.94 -2.85 9.63
N SER A 120 20.71 -3.36 9.66
CA SER A 120 19.68 -3.10 8.66
C SER A 120 18.66 -2.10 9.16
N GLY A 121 18.02 -2.32 10.30
CA GLY A 121 16.98 -1.41 10.82
C GLY A 121 17.07 -1.18 12.32
N ALA A 122 16.51 -0.08 12.80
CA ALA A 122 16.49 0.23 14.22
C ALA A 122 15.25 1.03 14.64
N THR A 123 14.90 0.92 15.92
CA THR A 123 13.89 1.78 16.56
C THR A 123 14.23 1.97 18.04
N PHE A 124 13.77 3.08 18.59
CA PHE A 124 13.75 3.32 20.03
C PHE A 124 12.37 2.97 20.60
N ALA A 125 12.33 2.37 21.79
CA ALA A 125 11.11 2.02 22.52
C ALA A 125 11.42 1.83 24.01
N ASP A 126 10.51 2.17 24.91
CA ASP A 126 10.60 1.74 26.31
C ASP A 126 10.09 0.29 26.44
N LEU A 127 11.00 -0.67 26.63
CA LEU A 127 10.69 -2.11 26.59
C LEU A 127 10.45 -2.73 27.97
N ASP A 128 10.86 -2.07 29.05
CA ASP A 128 10.68 -2.53 30.43
C ASP A 128 9.81 -1.60 31.29
N GLY A 129 9.32 -0.50 30.69
CA GLY A 129 8.35 0.41 31.27
C GLY A 129 8.93 1.39 32.28
N ASP A 130 10.26 1.61 32.27
CA ASP A 130 10.94 2.47 33.22
C ASP A 130 10.94 3.97 32.82
N GLY A 131 10.52 4.27 31.59
CA GLY A 131 10.41 5.60 31.01
C GLY A 131 11.60 6.01 30.15
N ASP A 132 12.66 5.19 30.06
CA ASP A 132 13.83 5.44 29.24
C ASP A 132 13.71 4.71 27.89
N LEU A 133 14.22 5.32 26.82
CA LEU A 133 14.14 4.71 25.49
C LEU A 133 15.26 3.69 25.28
N ASP A 134 14.90 2.42 25.15
CA ASP A 134 15.79 1.32 24.76
C ASP A 134 15.97 1.26 23.24
N LEU A 135 17.04 0.59 22.80
CA LEU A 135 17.39 0.48 21.40
C LEU A 135 17.26 -0.95 20.88
N ILE A 136 16.52 -1.12 19.78
CA ILE A 136 16.46 -2.37 19.01
C ILE A 136 17.19 -2.18 17.68
N VAL A 137 18.10 -3.09 17.34
CA VAL A 137 18.85 -3.07 16.08
C VAL A 137 18.79 -4.43 15.38
N ASN A 138 18.20 -4.46 14.19
CA ASN A 138 18.25 -5.60 13.28
C ASN A 138 19.58 -5.65 12.53
N THR A 139 20.00 -6.87 12.17
CA THR A 139 21.15 -7.10 11.31
C THR A 139 20.85 -8.09 10.21
N VAL A 140 21.66 -8.06 9.14
CA VAL A 140 21.68 -9.09 8.11
C VAL A 140 22.54 -10.26 8.60
N GLY A 141 21.90 -11.25 9.25
CA GLY A 141 22.49 -12.55 9.58
C GLY A 141 23.08 -12.70 10.99
N ASN A 142 23.08 -11.66 11.82
CA ASN A 142 23.53 -11.75 13.23
C ASN A 142 22.38 -11.59 14.24
N GLY A 143 21.13 -11.50 13.75
CA GLY A 143 19.93 -11.39 14.57
C GLY A 143 19.56 -9.96 14.95
N THR A 144 18.62 -9.86 15.89
CA THR A 144 18.05 -8.63 16.44
C THR A 144 18.63 -8.40 17.83
N HIS A 145 19.36 -7.30 17.99
CA HIS A 145 20.02 -6.89 19.22
C HIS A 145 19.13 -5.91 19.99
N ILE A 146 19.06 -6.08 21.31
CA ILE A 146 18.31 -5.20 22.21
C ILE A 146 19.27 -4.64 23.25
N PHE A 147 19.25 -3.34 23.43
CA PHE A 147 20.06 -2.63 24.39
C PHE A 147 19.18 -1.84 25.37
N ALA A 148 19.36 -2.11 26.66
CA ALA A 148 18.75 -1.36 27.74
C ALA A 148 19.49 -0.03 27.91
N ASN A 149 18.73 1.06 28.02
CA ASN A 149 19.25 2.40 28.32
C ASN A 149 19.27 2.65 29.84
N ASP A 150 20.10 3.58 30.31
CA ASP A 150 20.18 3.99 31.72
C ASP A 150 19.57 5.38 31.98
N GLY A 151 18.81 5.89 31.01
CA GLY A 151 18.22 7.23 30.99
C GLY A 151 19.22 8.35 30.72
N LYS A 152 20.46 8.03 30.34
CA LYS A 152 21.51 9.02 30.03
C LYS A 152 22.16 8.77 28.68
N GLY A 153 21.55 7.94 27.85
CA GLY A 153 22.09 7.54 26.56
C GLY A 153 23.25 6.55 26.65
N HIS A 154 23.40 5.82 27.77
CA HIS A 154 24.36 4.72 27.88
C HIS A 154 23.64 3.38 27.77
N PHE A 155 24.02 2.61 26.76
CA PHE A 155 23.32 1.39 26.40
C PHE A 155 24.12 0.14 26.79
N SER A 156 23.40 -0.88 27.27
CA SER A 156 23.97 -2.18 27.59
C SER A 156 23.12 -3.31 27.00
N SER A 157 23.75 -4.39 26.53
CA SER A 157 23.02 -5.51 25.93
C SER A 157 22.02 -6.12 26.93
N ALA A 158 20.73 -6.10 26.60
CA ALA A 158 19.66 -6.55 27.50
C ALA A 158 19.42 -8.07 27.44
N CYS A 159 19.59 -8.70 26.28
CA CYS A 159 19.30 -10.13 26.11
C CYS A 159 20.45 -11.02 26.63
N ALA A 160 20.29 -11.61 27.82
CA ALA A 160 21.28 -12.51 28.43
C ALA A 160 21.58 -13.77 27.58
N LYS A 161 20.65 -14.20 26.72
CA LYS A 161 20.78 -15.39 25.86
C LYS A 161 21.41 -15.10 24.49
N GLY A 162 21.80 -13.85 24.23
CA GLY A 162 22.24 -13.39 22.91
C GLY A 162 21.10 -12.75 22.09
N PRO A 163 21.38 -12.34 20.84
CA PRO A 163 20.40 -11.66 19.99
C PRO A 163 19.21 -12.57 19.67
N LEU A 164 18.03 -11.96 19.54
CA LEU A 164 16.84 -12.62 19.01
C LEU A 164 17.02 -12.89 17.51
N ASN A 165 16.11 -13.65 16.90
CA ASN A 165 16.05 -13.82 15.45
C ASN A 165 17.40 -14.23 14.79
N TYR A 166 18.21 -15.03 15.51
CA TYR A 166 19.59 -15.34 15.15
C TYR A 166 19.71 -16.03 13.78
N LEU A 167 20.76 -15.69 13.02
CA LEU A 167 21.06 -16.12 11.64
C LEU A 167 20.09 -15.64 10.55
N ARG A 168 19.08 -14.84 10.89
CA ARG A 168 18.13 -14.27 9.92
C ARG A 168 18.51 -12.87 9.51
N ALA A 169 17.94 -12.41 8.39
CA ALA A 169 18.07 -11.05 7.91
C ALA A 169 16.83 -10.23 8.30
N GLY A 170 16.81 -9.71 9.53
CA GLY A 170 15.75 -8.81 9.97
C GLY A 170 15.81 -7.51 9.18
N MET A 171 14.67 -7.03 8.70
CA MET A 171 14.56 -5.77 7.97
C MET A 171 13.93 -4.72 8.89
N THR A 172 12.60 -4.72 9.00
CA THR A 172 11.87 -3.74 9.81
C THR A 172 11.50 -4.32 11.17
N VAL A 173 11.45 -3.45 12.18
CA VAL A 173 10.93 -3.73 13.52
C VAL A 173 9.67 -2.89 13.73
N ALA A 174 8.62 -3.50 14.27
CA ALA A 174 7.44 -2.80 14.77
C ALA A 174 7.07 -3.32 16.16
N LEU A 175 6.58 -2.42 17.02
CA LEU A 175 6.15 -2.76 18.38
C LEU A 175 4.75 -2.26 18.70
N ALA A 176 3.99 -3.06 19.43
CA ALA A 176 2.69 -2.72 19.98
C ALA A 176 2.33 -3.68 21.13
N ASP A 177 1.44 -3.26 22.04
CA ASP A 177 0.79 -4.18 22.98
C ASP A 177 -0.25 -5.00 22.21
N THR A 178 0.02 -6.26 21.89
CA THR A 178 -0.88 -7.04 21.00
C THR A 178 -1.93 -7.86 21.73
N ASP A 179 -1.70 -8.22 22.99
CA ASP A 179 -2.61 -9.09 23.74
C ASP A 179 -3.24 -8.45 24.98
N GLY A 180 -2.91 -7.20 25.27
CA GLY A 180 -3.59 -6.35 26.24
C GLY A 180 -3.05 -6.38 27.64
N ASP A 181 -1.84 -6.89 27.82
CA ASP A 181 -1.13 -6.83 29.10
C ASP A 181 -0.38 -5.50 29.32
N GLY A 182 -0.22 -4.70 28.26
CA GLY A 182 0.44 -3.40 28.30
C GLY A 182 1.92 -3.44 27.97
N ASP A 183 2.52 -4.61 27.77
CA ASP A 183 3.91 -4.76 27.35
C ASP A 183 4.02 -4.59 25.82
N LEU A 184 5.11 -3.98 25.34
CA LEU A 184 5.31 -3.84 23.90
C LEU A 184 5.87 -5.15 23.31
N ASP A 185 5.05 -5.83 22.52
CA ASP A 185 5.43 -7.02 21.76
C ASP A 185 6.21 -6.64 20.49
N LEU A 186 7.01 -7.59 19.99
CA LEU A 186 7.98 -7.34 18.92
C LEU A 186 7.65 -8.16 17.67
N TYR A 187 7.50 -7.47 16.53
CA TYR A 187 7.49 -8.09 15.21
C TYR A 187 8.73 -7.70 14.41
N VAL A 188 9.38 -8.69 13.80
CA VAL A 188 10.51 -8.50 12.88
C VAL A 188 10.19 -9.13 11.52
N SER A 189 10.11 -8.29 10.48
CA SER A 189 10.04 -8.78 9.09
C SER A 189 11.41 -9.31 8.67
N ASN A 190 11.43 -10.44 7.96
CA ASN A 190 12.64 -11.12 7.54
C ASN A 190 12.73 -11.23 6.03
N TYR A 191 13.92 -10.97 5.52
CA TYR A 191 14.31 -11.26 4.15
C TYR A 191 15.22 -12.50 4.14
N ARG A 192 16.15 -12.62 3.19
CA ARG A 192 17.26 -13.58 3.30
C ARG A 192 18.59 -12.91 3.57
N THR A 193 19.52 -13.66 4.15
CA THR A 193 20.93 -13.23 4.27
C THR A 193 21.70 -13.25 2.95
N THR A 194 21.25 -14.06 1.98
CA THR A 194 21.83 -14.20 0.63
C THR A 194 20.76 -14.69 -0.36
N THR A 195 20.96 -14.45 -1.65
CA THR A 195 20.08 -14.95 -2.73
C THR A 195 20.78 -15.99 -3.62
N VAL A 196 20.03 -16.74 -4.41
CA VAL A 196 20.56 -17.62 -5.45
C VAL A 196 21.34 -16.84 -6.51
N ARG A 197 20.99 -15.56 -6.74
CA ARG A 197 21.74 -14.66 -7.64
C ARG A 197 23.17 -14.43 -7.14
N ASP A 198 23.37 -14.46 -5.82
CA ASP A 198 24.70 -14.38 -5.19
C ASP A 198 25.49 -15.68 -5.29
N MET A 199 24.82 -16.77 -5.66
CA MET A 199 25.38 -18.12 -5.75
C MET A 199 25.25 -18.68 -7.18
N PRO A 200 25.99 -18.13 -8.17
CA PRO A 200 25.82 -18.46 -9.59
C PRO A 200 26.13 -19.91 -9.96
N ASN A 201 26.72 -20.69 -9.05
CA ASN A 201 27.04 -22.11 -9.23
C ASN A 201 26.09 -23.05 -8.44
N THR A 202 24.92 -22.55 -8.01
CA THR A 202 23.97 -23.33 -7.22
C THR A 202 23.51 -24.58 -7.95
N ARG A 203 23.58 -25.73 -7.25
CA ARG A 203 23.08 -27.02 -7.72
C ARG A 203 22.00 -27.52 -6.77
N LEU A 204 20.84 -27.85 -7.33
CA LEU A 204 19.71 -28.42 -6.60
C LEU A 204 19.60 -29.92 -6.93
N THR A 205 19.53 -30.75 -5.91
CA THR A 205 19.12 -32.16 -6.04
C THR A 205 17.63 -32.25 -5.73
N ILE A 206 16.85 -32.76 -6.67
CA ILE A 206 15.39 -32.82 -6.58
C ILE A 206 14.95 -34.28 -6.56
N ASN A 207 14.09 -34.63 -5.61
CA ASN A 207 13.43 -35.93 -5.56
C ASN A 207 11.95 -35.79 -5.94
N ASP A 208 11.44 -36.81 -6.61
CA ASP A 208 10.00 -36.97 -6.84
C ASP A 208 9.40 -37.74 -5.67
N THR A 209 8.43 -37.13 -4.99
CA THR A 209 7.73 -37.71 -3.84
C THR A 209 6.23 -37.78 -4.14
N PRO A 210 5.44 -38.58 -3.40
CA PRO A 210 3.99 -38.60 -3.56
C PRO A 210 3.32 -37.21 -3.44
N ASP A 211 3.96 -36.30 -2.71
CA ASP A 211 3.47 -34.93 -2.47
C ASP A 211 3.98 -33.91 -3.49
N GLY A 212 4.85 -34.31 -4.42
CA GLY A 212 5.41 -33.49 -5.49
C GLY A 212 6.95 -33.49 -5.54
N LEU A 213 7.49 -32.60 -6.38
CA LEU A 213 8.93 -32.39 -6.51
C LEU A 213 9.45 -31.61 -5.30
N VAL A 214 10.48 -32.12 -4.64
CA VAL A 214 11.09 -31.49 -3.46
C VAL A 214 12.60 -31.38 -3.62
N VAL A 215 13.16 -30.24 -3.22
CA VAL A 215 14.62 -30.10 -3.11
C VAL A 215 15.08 -30.84 -1.86
N VAL A 216 16.02 -31.77 -2.04
CA VAL A 216 16.59 -32.55 -0.92
C VAL A 216 18.02 -32.13 -0.58
N GLU A 217 18.74 -31.56 -1.55
CA GLU A 217 20.08 -31.01 -1.32
C GLU A 217 20.32 -29.74 -2.14
N VAL A 218 21.10 -28.83 -1.57
CA VAL A 218 21.59 -27.60 -2.21
C VAL A 218 23.10 -27.57 -2.08
N ASN A 219 23.83 -27.61 -3.19
CA ASN A 219 25.30 -27.63 -3.19
C ASN A 219 25.91 -28.77 -2.34
N GLY A 220 25.23 -29.92 -2.28
CA GLY A 220 25.64 -31.08 -1.47
C GLY A 220 25.35 -30.97 0.02
N ARG A 221 24.67 -29.90 0.46
CA ARG A 221 24.14 -29.76 1.82
C ARG A 221 22.67 -30.22 1.86
N PRO A 222 22.22 -30.92 2.91
CA PRO A 222 20.82 -31.28 3.07
C PRO A 222 19.91 -30.04 3.06
N ALA A 223 18.76 -30.11 2.38
CA ALA A 223 17.74 -29.05 2.41
C ALA A 223 17.08 -28.90 3.79
N THR A 224 17.39 -29.79 4.74
CA THR A 224 17.00 -29.71 6.16
C THR A 224 17.95 -28.86 7.01
N ASP A 225 19.06 -28.39 6.46
CA ASP A 225 19.94 -27.46 7.17
C ASP A 225 19.16 -26.16 7.49
N PRO A 226 19.37 -25.54 8.67
CA PRO A 226 18.52 -24.45 9.16
C PRO A 226 18.31 -23.28 8.18
N ASP A 227 19.31 -22.91 7.39
CA ASP A 227 19.26 -21.82 6.39
C ASP A 227 18.62 -22.24 5.05
N LEU A 228 18.43 -23.55 4.82
CA LEU A 228 17.92 -24.12 3.58
C LEU A 228 16.47 -24.62 3.68
N VAL A 229 15.94 -24.80 4.90
CA VAL A 229 14.55 -25.22 5.11
C VAL A 229 13.60 -24.24 4.43
N GLY A 230 12.75 -24.76 3.54
CA GLY A 230 11.75 -23.99 2.80
C GLY A 230 12.31 -23.00 1.79
N ARG A 231 13.63 -22.96 1.55
CA ARG A 231 14.27 -21.99 0.66
C ARG A 231 13.87 -22.12 -0.80
N PHE A 232 13.56 -23.33 -1.25
CA PHE A 232 13.23 -23.58 -2.64
C PHE A 232 11.91 -24.31 -2.78
N THR A 233 11.04 -23.78 -3.64
CA THR A 233 9.84 -24.47 -4.12
C THR A 233 10.07 -24.89 -5.57
N VAL A 234 9.75 -26.13 -5.91
CA VAL A 234 9.89 -26.66 -7.28
C VAL A 234 8.50 -26.84 -7.88
N THR A 235 8.29 -26.28 -9.06
CA THR A 235 7.06 -26.44 -9.82
C THR A 235 7.07 -27.75 -10.62
N ARG A 236 5.90 -28.26 -10.98
CA ARG A 236 5.78 -29.55 -11.69
C ARG A 236 6.45 -29.58 -13.07
N ASP A 237 6.65 -28.43 -13.70
CA ASP A 237 7.41 -28.28 -14.95
C ASP A 237 8.94 -28.22 -14.74
N GLY A 238 9.40 -28.42 -13.50
CA GLY A 238 10.81 -28.52 -13.16
C GLY A 238 11.53 -27.18 -12.96
N ARG A 239 10.80 -26.06 -12.94
CA ARG A 239 11.35 -24.76 -12.51
C ARG A 239 11.42 -24.72 -10.99
N TYR A 240 12.26 -23.85 -10.46
CA TYR A 240 12.34 -23.60 -9.03
C TYR A 240 12.13 -22.11 -8.75
N ARG A 241 11.69 -21.83 -7.53
CA ARG A 241 11.52 -20.51 -6.95
C ARG A 241 12.30 -20.44 -5.65
N GLU A 242 13.02 -19.36 -5.42
CA GLU A 242 13.64 -19.09 -4.12
C GLU A 242 12.64 -18.32 -3.25
N ASN A 243 12.36 -18.84 -2.06
CA ASN A 243 11.45 -18.21 -1.10
C ASN A 243 12.24 -17.39 -0.08
N GLY A 244 11.61 -16.43 0.59
CA GLY A 244 12.22 -15.66 1.68
C GLY A 244 12.39 -16.47 2.98
N GLU A 245 12.55 -15.79 4.12
CA GLU A 245 12.60 -16.41 5.45
C GLU A 245 11.32 -16.09 6.23
N PRO A 246 10.86 -16.97 7.13
CA PRO A 246 9.71 -16.63 7.96
C PRO A 246 10.00 -15.42 8.85
N ASP A 247 9.03 -14.53 8.99
CA ASP A 247 9.06 -13.44 9.96
C ASP A 247 9.12 -13.98 11.40
N ALA A 248 9.45 -13.10 12.34
CA ALA A 248 9.53 -13.44 13.75
C ALA A 248 8.63 -12.54 14.59
N PHE A 249 7.79 -13.16 15.42
CA PHE A 249 6.91 -12.48 16.37
C PHE A 249 7.23 -12.95 17.78
N TYR A 250 7.32 -12.01 18.72
CA TYR A 250 7.70 -12.27 20.10
C TYR A 250 6.77 -11.53 21.06
N LEU A 251 6.36 -12.22 22.12
CA LEU A 251 5.71 -11.59 23.26
C LEU A 251 6.76 -11.10 24.25
N ASN A 252 6.63 -9.86 24.72
CA ASN A 252 7.48 -9.31 25.79
C ASN A 252 6.81 -9.54 27.16
N ASP A 253 7.59 -9.52 28.24
CA ASP A 253 7.09 -9.63 29.62
C ASP A 253 7.42 -8.41 30.49
N GLY A 254 7.81 -7.30 29.84
CA GLY A 254 8.22 -6.06 30.50
C GLY A 254 9.57 -6.18 31.22
N SER A 255 10.38 -7.18 30.92
CA SER A 255 11.70 -7.39 31.55
C SER A 255 12.75 -7.87 30.55
N PHE A 256 12.62 -7.42 29.30
CA PHE A 256 13.42 -7.82 28.15
C PHE A 256 13.41 -9.33 27.85
N ASN A 257 12.45 -10.11 28.37
CA ASN A 257 12.32 -11.53 28.04
C ASN A 257 11.30 -11.76 26.93
N PHE A 258 11.82 -11.88 25.72
CA PHE A 258 11.02 -12.12 24.52
C PHE A 258 10.75 -13.61 24.30
N THR A 259 9.47 -13.99 24.24
CA THR A 259 9.01 -15.36 23.94
C THR A 259 8.59 -15.46 22.48
N PHE A 260 9.34 -16.25 21.69
CA PHE A 260 9.00 -16.49 20.28
C PHE A 260 7.64 -17.19 20.13
N VAL A 261 6.80 -16.65 19.26
CA VAL A 261 5.49 -17.20 18.90
C VAL A 261 5.54 -17.73 17.46
N PRO A 262 5.42 -19.05 17.24
CA PRO A 262 5.38 -19.59 15.89
C PRO A 262 4.05 -19.25 15.20
N PHE A 263 4.13 -18.82 13.94
CA PHE A 263 2.96 -18.58 13.07
C PHE A 263 2.02 -19.80 12.97
N THR A 264 2.59 -21.01 13.02
CA THR A 264 1.81 -22.27 12.99
C THR A 264 1.29 -22.69 14.38
N GLY A 265 1.50 -21.88 15.42
CA GLY A 265 1.10 -22.17 16.80
C GLY A 265 -0.40 -21.97 17.09
N GLY A 266 -1.19 -21.53 16.11
CA GLY A 266 -2.63 -21.28 16.25
C GLY A 266 -3.01 -19.86 16.69
N ARG A 267 -2.03 -18.99 16.96
CA ARG A 267 -2.25 -17.54 17.12
C ARG A 267 -2.48 -16.85 15.77
N PHE A 268 -1.87 -17.32 14.69
CA PHE A 268 -2.13 -16.82 13.34
C PHE A 268 -3.03 -17.80 12.57
N LEU A 269 -4.11 -17.27 12.01
CA LEU A 269 -5.14 -18.02 11.30
C LEU A 269 -5.24 -17.55 9.84
N ASP A 270 -5.47 -18.47 8.93
CA ASP A 270 -5.79 -18.16 7.54
C ASP A 270 -7.13 -17.40 7.40
N GLU A 271 -7.48 -17.02 6.18
CA GLU A 271 -8.67 -16.23 5.87
C GLU A 271 -9.97 -16.96 6.26
N ASP A 272 -9.95 -18.29 6.38
CA ASP A 272 -11.08 -19.12 6.85
C ASP A 272 -11.12 -19.28 8.37
N GLY A 273 -10.15 -18.71 9.11
CA GLY A 273 -10.04 -18.85 10.56
C GLY A 273 -9.38 -20.17 11.01
N LYS A 274 -8.63 -20.86 10.13
CA LYS A 274 -7.92 -22.10 10.47
C LYS A 274 -6.44 -21.80 10.78
N PRO A 275 -5.81 -22.53 11.71
CA PRO A 275 -4.38 -22.40 11.95
C PRO A 275 -3.54 -22.64 10.69
N LEU A 276 -2.50 -21.82 10.52
CA LEU A 276 -1.53 -22.00 9.43
C LEU A 276 -0.85 -23.37 9.54
N ARG A 277 -0.76 -24.08 8.41
CA ARG A 277 -0.20 -25.44 8.34
C ARG A 277 1.33 -25.47 8.19
N SER A 278 1.91 -24.38 7.71
CA SER A 278 3.34 -24.22 7.50
C SER A 278 3.75 -22.77 7.79
N PRO A 279 5.02 -22.53 8.13
CA PRO A 279 5.57 -21.18 8.11
C PRO A 279 5.35 -20.52 6.74
N LEU A 280 5.22 -19.20 6.76
CA LEU A 280 5.18 -18.39 5.55
C LEU A 280 6.63 -18.05 5.18
N TYR A 281 7.04 -18.32 3.95
CA TYR A 281 8.40 -18.05 3.47
C TYR A 281 8.35 -16.87 2.50
N ASP A 282 7.94 -15.72 3.03
CA ASP A 282 7.76 -14.50 2.24
C ASP A 282 9.03 -13.63 2.27
N TRP A 283 9.19 -12.75 1.28
CA TRP A 283 10.31 -11.82 1.20
C TRP A 283 9.98 -10.51 1.93
N GLY A 284 9.91 -10.57 3.26
CA GLY A 284 9.46 -9.47 4.11
C GLY A 284 10.43 -8.29 4.14
N LEU A 285 9.90 -7.09 3.91
CA LEU A 285 10.67 -5.83 3.93
C LEU A 285 10.22 -4.90 5.04
N SER A 286 8.92 -4.61 5.14
CA SER A 286 8.36 -3.79 6.21
C SER A 286 7.21 -4.49 6.92
N VAL A 287 7.02 -4.12 8.18
CA VAL A 287 5.85 -4.47 8.99
C VAL A 287 5.40 -3.23 9.73
N THR A 288 4.10 -3.03 9.93
CA THR A 288 3.58 -1.99 10.81
C THR A 288 2.40 -2.51 11.62
N PHE A 289 2.26 -2.00 12.84
CA PHE A 289 1.07 -2.20 13.67
C PHE A 289 0.17 -0.98 13.54
N ARG A 290 -1.12 -1.18 13.24
CA ARG A 290 -2.14 -0.13 13.09
C ARG A 290 -3.52 -0.67 13.47
N ASP A 291 -4.39 0.15 14.04
CA ASP A 291 -5.80 -0.22 14.23
C ASP A 291 -6.58 0.00 12.92
N LEU A 292 -6.72 -1.04 12.09
CA LEU A 292 -7.40 -0.98 10.80
C LEU A 292 -8.92 -1.18 10.91
N THR A 293 -9.42 -1.61 12.06
CA THR A 293 -10.85 -1.92 12.27
C THR A 293 -11.58 -0.92 13.16
N GLY A 294 -10.85 -0.03 13.83
CA GLY A 294 -11.39 0.97 14.75
C GLY A 294 -11.67 0.43 16.16
N ASP A 295 -11.14 -0.74 16.52
CA ASP A 295 -11.43 -1.42 17.79
C ASP A 295 -10.32 -1.27 18.85
N MET A 296 -9.33 -0.42 18.59
CA MET A 296 -8.16 -0.15 19.41
C MET A 296 -7.20 -1.35 19.57
N ALA A 297 -7.42 -2.46 18.87
CA ALA A 297 -6.47 -3.56 18.81
C ALA A 297 -5.47 -3.30 17.65
N PRO A 298 -4.16 -3.50 17.87
CA PRO A 298 -3.19 -3.35 16.79
C PRO A 298 -3.29 -4.53 15.82
N ASP A 299 -3.65 -4.24 14.57
CA ASP A 299 -3.57 -5.13 13.42
C ASP A 299 -2.19 -5.03 12.76
N ILE A 300 -1.86 -5.98 11.90
CA ILE A 300 -0.54 -6.05 11.24
C ILE A 300 -0.69 -5.90 9.73
N TYR A 301 0.11 -5.04 9.11
CA TYR A 301 0.37 -5.06 7.66
C TYR A 301 1.85 -5.39 7.41
N VAL A 302 2.13 -6.40 6.59
CA VAL A 302 3.48 -6.80 6.16
C VAL A 302 3.61 -6.64 4.65
N CYS A 303 4.60 -5.84 4.23
CA CYS A 303 4.97 -5.66 2.83
C CYS A 303 5.99 -6.73 2.41
N ASN A 304 5.70 -7.40 1.29
CA ASN A 304 6.56 -8.44 0.74
C ASN A 304 7.01 -8.13 -0.68
N ASP A 305 8.27 -8.45 -0.95
CA ASP A 305 8.89 -8.31 -2.26
C ASP A 305 8.53 -9.49 -3.19
N PHE A 306 8.69 -9.27 -4.49
CA PHE A 306 8.45 -10.24 -5.57
C PHE A 306 7.04 -10.89 -5.55
N GLU A 307 6.94 -12.17 -5.93
CA GLU A 307 5.67 -12.89 -5.98
C GLU A 307 5.07 -13.27 -4.62
N SER A 308 5.68 -12.85 -3.50
CA SER A 308 5.11 -13.07 -2.18
C SER A 308 4.03 -12.04 -1.90
N PRO A 309 2.81 -12.46 -1.52
CA PRO A 309 1.73 -11.52 -1.27
C PRO A 309 1.95 -10.79 0.04
N ASP A 310 1.55 -9.52 0.09
CA ASP A 310 1.40 -8.78 1.36
C ASP A 310 0.51 -9.56 2.34
N ARG A 311 0.84 -9.46 3.63
CA ARG A 311 0.10 -10.13 4.71
C ARG A 311 -0.57 -9.09 5.58
N ILE A 312 -1.89 -9.18 5.72
CA ILE A 312 -2.67 -8.32 6.61
C ILE A 312 -3.38 -9.20 7.62
N TRP A 313 -3.18 -8.90 8.90
CA TRP A 313 -3.69 -9.69 10.01
C TRP A 313 -4.54 -8.84 10.94
N ILE A 314 -5.80 -9.23 11.12
CA ILE A 314 -6.73 -8.58 12.04
C ILE A 314 -6.63 -9.25 13.41
N ASN A 315 -6.38 -8.47 14.44
CA ASN A 315 -6.24 -8.91 15.83
C ASN A 315 -7.61 -8.99 16.52
N ASP A 316 -7.78 -9.94 17.45
CA ASP A 316 -8.98 -10.03 18.30
C ASP A 316 -8.84 -9.26 19.63
N GLY A 317 -7.78 -8.46 19.75
CA GLY A 317 -7.39 -7.71 20.94
C GLY A 317 -6.68 -8.53 22.02
N LYS A 318 -6.49 -9.84 21.81
CA LYS A 318 -5.86 -10.79 22.73
C LYS A 318 -4.68 -11.53 22.09
N GLY A 319 -4.09 -10.93 21.05
CA GLY A 319 -2.93 -11.44 20.35
C GLY A 319 -3.21 -12.71 19.54
N ARG A 320 -4.45 -12.89 19.06
CA ARG A 320 -4.80 -13.84 18.02
C ARG A 320 -5.19 -13.09 16.75
N PHE A 321 -4.57 -13.49 15.67
CA PHE A 321 -4.56 -12.82 14.39
C PHE A 321 -5.24 -13.67 13.33
N ARG A 322 -6.13 -13.07 12.54
CA ARG A 322 -6.75 -13.70 11.36
C ARG A 322 -6.36 -12.94 10.11
N ALA A 323 -5.93 -13.64 9.08
CA ALA A 323 -5.67 -13.02 7.79
C ALA A 323 -6.94 -12.33 7.24
N ILE A 324 -6.77 -11.14 6.66
CA ILE A 324 -7.90 -10.38 6.12
C ILE A 324 -8.64 -11.16 5.03
N HIS A 325 -9.96 -10.99 4.96
CA HIS A 325 -10.83 -11.73 4.04
C HIS A 325 -10.38 -11.61 2.57
N ARG A 326 -10.45 -12.71 1.79
CA ARG A 326 -9.96 -12.81 0.39
C ARG A 326 -10.41 -11.67 -0.53
N LEU A 327 -11.59 -11.12 -0.29
CA LEU A 327 -12.19 -10.05 -1.09
C LEU A 327 -11.93 -8.64 -0.57
N ALA A 328 -11.24 -8.47 0.57
CA ALA A 328 -11.00 -7.16 1.17
C ALA A 328 -10.13 -6.25 0.30
N LEU A 329 -9.13 -6.82 -0.38
CA LEU A 329 -8.34 -6.13 -1.40
C LEU A 329 -8.44 -6.91 -2.71
N ARG A 330 -8.60 -6.17 -3.82
CA ARG A 330 -8.81 -6.75 -5.15
C ARG A 330 -7.51 -7.02 -5.90
N HIS A 331 -6.45 -6.29 -5.58
CA HIS A 331 -5.10 -6.45 -6.11
C HIS A 331 -4.10 -5.75 -5.19
N THR A 332 -2.82 -6.12 -5.29
CA THR A 332 -1.72 -5.58 -4.47
C THR A 332 -0.51 -5.19 -5.31
N SER A 333 0.45 -4.50 -4.71
CA SER A 333 1.76 -4.29 -5.32
C SER A 333 2.51 -5.62 -5.46
N ILE A 334 3.43 -5.72 -6.42
CA ILE A 334 4.33 -6.89 -6.59
C ILE A 334 5.71 -6.63 -5.98
N PHE A 335 6.12 -5.38 -5.80
CA PHE A 335 7.35 -5.03 -5.12
C PHE A 335 7.02 -4.13 -3.94
N SER A 336 6.22 -4.65 -3.00
CA SER A 336 5.82 -3.90 -1.80
C SER A 336 7.04 -3.66 -0.91
N MET A 337 7.57 -2.44 -0.95
CA MET A 337 8.77 -2.07 -0.18
C MET A 337 8.41 -1.64 1.24
N SER A 338 7.41 -0.77 1.36
CA SER A 338 6.85 -0.37 2.64
C SER A 338 5.46 0.26 2.56
N VAL A 339 4.90 0.55 3.74
CA VAL A 339 3.52 0.98 3.96
C VAL A 339 3.46 2.11 4.99
N ASP A 340 2.53 3.03 4.81
CA ASP A 340 2.03 3.92 5.88
C ASP A 340 0.51 4.06 5.78
N VAL A 341 -0.11 4.56 6.84
CA VAL A 341 -1.57 4.58 7.02
C VAL A 341 -2.02 5.93 7.59
N ALA A 342 -3.11 6.50 7.08
CA ALA A 342 -3.72 7.75 7.55
C ALA A 342 -5.18 7.88 7.10
N ASP A 343 -5.99 8.73 7.74
CA ASP A 343 -7.33 9.08 7.29
C ASP A 343 -7.24 10.24 6.28
N ILE A 344 -7.10 9.91 4.98
CA ILE A 344 -6.72 10.90 3.96
C ILE A 344 -7.89 11.78 3.48
N ASN A 345 -9.12 11.42 3.86
CA ASN A 345 -10.35 12.10 3.41
C ASN A 345 -11.23 12.61 4.57
N ARG A 346 -10.82 12.36 5.82
CA ARG A 346 -11.48 12.74 7.07
C ARG A 346 -12.84 12.06 7.26
N ASP A 347 -12.97 10.81 6.84
CA ASP A 347 -14.18 10.00 7.05
C ASP A 347 -14.15 9.12 8.31
N GLY A 348 -13.03 9.13 9.03
CA GLY A 348 -12.81 8.37 10.27
C GLY A 348 -12.26 6.97 10.06
N PHE A 349 -12.02 6.55 8.81
CA PHE A 349 -11.38 5.29 8.49
C PHE A 349 -9.94 5.52 8.01
N PHE A 350 -9.06 4.60 8.37
CA PHE A 350 -7.67 4.64 7.95
C PHE A 350 -7.48 4.01 6.58
N ASP A 351 -6.83 4.78 5.70
CA ASP A 351 -6.42 4.43 4.34
C ASP A 351 -4.94 4.05 4.30
N ILE A 352 -4.55 3.26 3.31
CA ILE A 352 -3.22 2.63 3.27
C ILE A 352 -2.50 3.03 1.99
N VAL A 353 -1.27 3.54 2.10
CA VAL A 353 -0.36 3.71 0.96
C VAL A 353 0.72 2.64 1.00
N VAL A 354 0.97 1.98 -0.12
CA VAL A 354 2.04 0.99 -0.29
C VAL A 354 2.92 1.41 -1.46
N SER A 355 4.24 1.44 -1.26
CA SER A 355 5.17 1.81 -2.33
C SER A 355 5.66 0.63 -3.17
N ASP A 356 5.87 0.90 -4.45
CA ASP A 356 6.55 0.08 -5.47
C ASP A 356 7.58 0.99 -6.21
N MET A 357 8.17 0.49 -7.29
CA MET A 357 9.34 1.07 -7.97
C MET A 357 9.01 1.70 -9.33
N LEU A 358 7.74 1.97 -9.64
CA LEU A 358 7.35 2.52 -10.94
C LEU A 358 7.91 3.94 -11.14
N SER A 359 8.76 4.13 -12.15
CA SER A 359 9.27 5.45 -12.54
C SER A 359 8.15 6.39 -12.99
N ARG A 360 8.33 7.70 -12.78
CA ARG A 360 7.43 8.76 -13.25
C ARG A 360 7.77 9.19 -14.68
N ASP A 361 8.95 8.84 -15.18
CA ASP A 361 9.40 9.14 -16.54
C ASP A 361 9.09 7.99 -17.52
N HIS A 362 8.55 8.34 -18.68
CA HIS A 362 8.16 7.35 -19.68
C HIS A 362 9.37 6.61 -20.28
N ALA A 363 10.49 7.29 -20.53
CA ALA A 363 11.66 6.66 -21.14
C ALA A 363 12.30 5.66 -20.18
N LYS A 364 12.38 5.99 -18.88
CA LYS A 364 12.81 5.06 -17.83
C LYS A 364 11.91 3.83 -17.74
N ARG A 365 10.58 3.99 -17.79
CA ARG A 365 9.65 2.83 -17.83
C ARG A 365 9.93 1.88 -18.99
N MET A 366 10.35 2.40 -20.15
CA MET A 366 10.70 1.57 -21.31
C MET A 366 12.04 0.85 -21.15
N LEU A 367 12.90 1.31 -20.24
CA LEU A 367 14.11 0.60 -19.83
C LEU A 367 13.83 -0.41 -18.72
N GLU A 368 12.81 -0.17 -17.89
CA GLU A 368 12.42 -0.96 -16.71
C GLU A 368 11.35 -2.03 -17.03
N THR A 369 11.37 -2.59 -18.23
CA THR A 369 10.40 -3.59 -18.70
C THR A 369 10.74 -4.99 -18.19
N GLY A 370 10.90 -5.16 -16.87
CA GLY A 370 11.32 -6.43 -16.26
C GLY A 370 10.55 -7.66 -16.76
N GLU A 371 11.05 -8.86 -16.47
CA GLU A 371 10.44 -10.16 -16.84
C GLU A 371 9.13 -10.44 -16.05
N ILE A 372 8.17 -9.51 -16.07
CA ILE A 372 6.85 -9.71 -15.46
C ILE A 372 5.99 -10.49 -16.45
N GLU A 373 5.81 -11.77 -16.17
CA GLU A 373 4.90 -12.61 -16.93
C GLU A 373 3.45 -12.12 -16.78
N PRO A 374 2.65 -12.10 -17.86
CA PRO A 374 1.24 -11.75 -17.78
C PRO A 374 0.50 -12.62 -16.76
N THR A 375 -0.17 -12.00 -15.79
CA THR A 375 -1.02 -12.74 -14.87
C THR A 375 -2.28 -13.19 -15.60
N PHE A 376 -2.42 -14.50 -15.83
CA PHE A 376 -3.67 -15.05 -16.33
C PHE A 376 -4.71 -15.08 -15.21
N LEU A 377 -5.77 -14.30 -15.35
CA LEU A 377 -6.92 -14.30 -14.44
C LEU A 377 -8.00 -15.21 -15.02
N PRO A 378 -8.25 -16.42 -14.45
CA PRO A 378 -9.31 -17.28 -14.91
C PRO A 378 -10.68 -16.60 -14.72
N ILE A 379 -11.56 -16.74 -15.71
CA ILE A 379 -12.92 -16.22 -15.63
C ILE A 379 -13.63 -16.85 -14.41
N GLY A 380 -14.22 -16.00 -13.57
CA GLY A 380 -14.96 -16.42 -12.37
C GLY A 380 -14.11 -16.68 -11.12
N ALA A 381 -12.79 -16.60 -11.20
CA ALA A 381 -11.91 -16.65 -10.02
C ALA A 381 -11.92 -15.29 -9.30
N ILE A 382 -13.02 -14.95 -8.63
CA ILE A 382 -13.21 -13.63 -8.01
C ILE A 382 -12.35 -13.40 -6.77
N ASP A 383 -11.71 -14.43 -6.22
CA ASP A 383 -10.85 -14.35 -5.04
C ASP A 383 -9.36 -14.31 -5.40
N ASN A 384 -9.03 -14.21 -6.70
CA ASN A 384 -7.68 -13.90 -7.12
C ASN A 384 -7.31 -12.46 -6.73
N ARG A 385 -6.07 -12.29 -6.24
CA ARG A 385 -5.49 -10.99 -5.90
C ARG A 385 -4.25 -10.80 -6.77
N PRO A 386 -4.38 -10.36 -8.05
CA PRO A 386 -3.23 -10.09 -8.88
C PRO A 386 -2.32 -9.03 -8.27
N GLN A 387 -1.05 -9.07 -8.64
CA GLN A 387 -0.07 -8.08 -8.22
C GLN A 387 0.39 -7.24 -9.42
N TYR A 388 0.63 -5.95 -9.20
CA TYR A 388 1.06 -5.01 -10.25
C TYR A 388 2.23 -4.14 -9.78
N SER A 389 3.13 -3.79 -10.69
CA SER A 389 4.32 -2.96 -10.40
C SER A 389 4.02 -1.47 -10.39
N HIS A 390 3.29 -1.03 -9.36
CA HIS A 390 3.04 0.38 -9.09
C HIS A 390 2.62 0.59 -7.62
N ASN A 391 2.74 1.81 -7.12
CA ASN A 391 2.27 2.15 -5.77
C ASN A 391 0.77 1.87 -5.66
N MET A 392 0.32 1.45 -4.49
CA MET A 392 -1.09 1.29 -4.17
C MET A 392 -1.55 2.36 -3.19
N LEU A 393 -2.76 2.87 -3.38
CA LEU A 393 -3.46 3.69 -2.39
C LEU A 393 -4.82 3.06 -2.14
N PHE A 394 -4.98 2.38 -1.02
CA PHE A 394 -6.18 1.67 -0.62
C PHE A 394 -7.06 2.57 0.24
N LEU A 395 -8.14 3.07 -0.36
CA LEU A 395 -9.21 3.81 0.30
C LEU A 395 -10.13 2.85 1.04
N ASN A 396 -10.23 2.99 2.36
CA ASN A 396 -11.10 2.20 3.20
C ASN A 396 -12.58 2.53 2.93
N ARG A 397 -13.42 1.51 2.85
CA ARG A 397 -14.85 1.67 2.53
C ARG A 397 -15.75 1.62 3.77
N GLY A 398 -15.18 1.44 4.96
CA GLY A 398 -15.89 1.31 6.23
C GLY A 398 -16.63 -0.02 6.42
N ASP A 399 -16.47 -0.97 5.49
CA ASP A 399 -17.10 -2.29 5.51
C ASP A 399 -16.08 -3.45 5.58
N GLY A 400 -14.83 -3.13 5.94
CA GLY A 400 -13.71 -4.08 5.95
C GLY A 400 -13.13 -4.38 4.56
N THR A 401 -13.54 -3.64 3.52
CA THR A 401 -12.98 -3.71 2.18
C THR A 401 -12.34 -2.38 1.76
N TYR A 402 -11.45 -2.45 0.77
CA TYR A 402 -10.70 -1.31 0.27
C TYR A 402 -10.87 -1.13 -1.24
N ALA A 403 -10.98 0.12 -1.68
CA ALA A 403 -10.86 0.49 -3.08
C ALA A 403 -9.43 0.94 -3.37
N GLU A 404 -8.78 0.35 -4.38
CA GLU A 404 -7.47 0.82 -4.82
C GLU A 404 -7.65 2.00 -5.79
N ILE A 405 -7.05 3.16 -5.47
CA ILE A 405 -7.30 4.43 -6.15
C ILE A 405 -6.02 5.16 -6.59
N SER A 406 -4.83 4.57 -6.53
CA SER A 406 -3.54 5.25 -6.79
C SER A 406 -3.48 5.98 -8.13
N GLN A 407 -4.09 5.42 -9.17
CA GLN A 407 -4.13 6.04 -10.50
C GLN A 407 -5.08 7.25 -10.53
N TYR A 408 -6.24 7.14 -9.89
CA TYR A 408 -7.20 8.25 -9.75
C TYR A 408 -6.59 9.37 -8.90
N ALA A 409 -5.94 8.99 -7.80
CA ALA A 409 -5.32 9.89 -6.84
C ALA A 409 -4.06 10.56 -7.39
N GLY A 410 -3.42 9.99 -8.42
CA GLY A 410 -2.21 10.54 -9.05
C GLY A 410 -0.90 10.12 -8.38
N VAL A 411 -0.90 9.08 -7.54
CA VAL A 411 0.25 8.65 -6.72
C VAL A 411 0.82 7.27 -7.10
N GLN A 412 0.37 6.68 -8.22
CA GLN A 412 0.80 5.35 -8.68
C GLN A 412 2.32 5.19 -8.93
N ALA A 413 3.08 6.28 -9.08
CA ALA A 413 4.50 6.23 -9.45
C ALA A 413 5.32 7.25 -8.67
N SER A 414 6.46 6.82 -8.13
CA SER A 414 7.38 7.65 -7.32
C SER A 414 8.86 7.34 -7.53
N GLU A 415 9.24 6.69 -8.64
CA GLU A 415 10.59 6.12 -8.85
C GLU A 415 10.86 4.91 -7.96
N TRP A 416 12.13 4.46 -7.87
CA TRP A 416 12.52 3.34 -7.03
C TRP A 416 12.36 3.72 -5.57
N THR A 417 11.23 3.36 -4.98
CA THR A 417 10.81 3.86 -3.67
C THR A 417 11.22 2.91 -2.56
N TRP A 418 11.56 3.46 -1.39
CA TRP A 418 11.79 2.67 -0.19
C TRP A 418 10.84 2.98 0.96
N SER A 419 10.54 4.26 1.22
CA SER A 419 9.74 4.66 2.39
C SER A 419 8.77 5.80 2.04
N PRO A 420 7.47 5.52 1.79
CA PRO A 420 6.41 6.51 1.80
C PRO A 420 5.96 6.76 3.24
N ASN A 421 5.72 8.01 3.58
CA ASN A 421 5.21 8.38 4.89
C ASN A 421 4.16 9.48 4.76
N PHE A 422 3.11 9.36 5.57
CA PHE A 422 2.11 10.41 5.73
C PHE A 422 2.63 11.50 6.68
N LEU A 423 2.54 12.74 6.23
CA LEU A 423 2.92 13.94 6.98
C LEU A 423 2.11 15.13 6.45
N ASP A 424 1.40 15.86 7.30
CA ASP A 424 0.77 17.12 6.93
C ASP A 424 1.85 18.23 6.93
N VAL A 425 2.49 18.44 5.78
CA VAL A 425 3.69 19.29 5.65
C VAL A 425 3.33 20.76 5.73
N ASP A 426 2.20 21.14 5.14
CA ASP A 426 1.74 22.53 5.11
C ASP A 426 0.74 22.87 6.22
N LEU A 427 0.39 21.87 7.05
CA LEU A 427 -0.49 21.98 8.21
C LEU A 427 -1.85 22.56 7.81
N ASP A 428 -2.40 22.09 6.69
CA ASP A 428 -3.75 22.43 6.22
C ASP A 428 -4.84 21.50 6.75
N GLY A 429 -4.44 20.43 7.46
CA GLY A 429 -5.32 19.46 8.08
C GLY A 429 -5.56 18.24 7.20
N TYR A 430 -4.75 17.98 6.17
CA TYR A 430 -4.75 16.75 5.38
C TYR A 430 -3.33 16.18 5.29
N GLU A 431 -3.13 14.89 5.58
CA GLU A 431 -1.80 14.30 5.42
C GLU A 431 -1.38 14.23 3.95
N ASP A 432 -0.19 14.73 3.67
CA ASP A 432 0.55 14.60 2.41
C ASP A 432 1.41 13.34 2.43
N ILE A 433 2.05 13.01 1.31
CA ILE A 433 2.94 11.85 1.21
C ILE A 433 4.36 12.32 0.87
N VAL A 434 5.33 12.01 1.73
CA VAL A 434 6.77 12.19 1.46
C VAL A 434 7.44 10.85 1.24
N ILE A 435 8.32 10.77 0.24
CA ILE A 435 8.86 9.50 -0.27
C ILE A 435 10.37 9.62 -0.50
N SER A 436 11.13 8.70 0.11
CA SER A 436 12.56 8.50 -0.20
C SER A 436 12.76 7.53 -1.36
N THR A 437 13.73 7.82 -2.24
CA THR A 437 13.92 7.07 -3.49
C THR A 437 15.39 6.79 -3.82
N GLY A 438 15.59 5.96 -4.84
CA GLY A 438 16.88 5.70 -5.49
C GLY A 438 17.39 4.28 -5.23
N HIS A 439 18.35 3.83 -6.04
CA HIS A 439 18.98 2.52 -5.83
C HIS A 439 20.46 2.58 -6.25
N GLU A 440 21.34 1.87 -5.54
CA GLU A 440 22.78 1.89 -5.87
C GLU A 440 23.09 1.29 -7.25
N LEU A 441 22.16 0.51 -7.83
CA LEU A 441 22.30 -0.09 -9.17
C LEU A 441 20.96 -0.06 -9.92
N GLN A 442 20.90 0.43 -11.15
CA GLN A 442 19.68 0.42 -11.97
C GLN A 442 19.34 -0.99 -12.50
N MET A 443 19.06 -1.95 -11.62
CA MET A 443 19.03 -3.39 -11.93
C MET A 443 17.96 -3.82 -12.93
N MET A 444 16.92 -3.00 -13.11
CA MET A 444 15.82 -3.28 -14.04
C MET A 444 16.11 -2.81 -15.47
N ASN A 445 17.29 -2.25 -15.75
CA ASN A 445 17.63 -1.73 -17.08
C ASN A 445 17.81 -2.88 -18.11
N GLY A 446 16.80 -3.04 -18.97
CA GLY A 446 16.71 -4.09 -20.00
C GLY A 446 17.85 -4.10 -21.01
N ASP A 447 18.39 -2.94 -21.39
CA ASP A 447 19.53 -2.86 -22.32
C ASP A 447 20.81 -3.43 -21.69
N ILE A 448 21.02 -3.17 -20.41
CA ILE A 448 22.18 -3.68 -19.66
C ILE A 448 22.03 -5.19 -19.44
N ILE A 449 20.81 -5.66 -19.11
CA ILE A 449 20.48 -7.08 -19.00
C ILE A 449 20.78 -7.79 -20.33
N ALA A 450 20.25 -7.29 -21.45
CA ALA A 450 20.47 -7.88 -22.78
C ALA A 450 21.96 -7.94 -23.16
N ARG A 451 22.73 -6.89 -22.82
CA ARG A 451 24.18 -6.87 -23.03
C ARG A 451 24.90 -7.90 -22.15
N ALA A 452 24.51 -8.03 -20.88
CA ALA A 452 25.06 -9.01 -19.96
C ALA A 452 24.78 -10.44 -20.46
N ASP A 453 23.58 -10.70 -20.96
CA ASP A 453 23.21 -12.01 -21.52
C ASP A 453 23.97 -12.34 -22.81
N ALA A 454 24.17 -11.36 -23.69
CA ALA A 454 25.04 -11.54 -24.86
C ALA A 454 26.48 -11.93 -24.47
N MET A 455 27.03 -11.37 -23.38
CA MET A 455 28.35 -11.75 -22.87
C MET A 455 28.39 -13.19 -22.32
N LYS A 456 27.33 -13.62 -21.61
CA LYS A 456 27.20 -14.99 -21.09
C LYS A 456 27.17 -16.04 -22.22
N VAL A 457 26.57 -15.69 -23.36
CA VAL A 457 26.50 -16.58 -24.54
C VAL A 457 27.83 -16.63 -25.30
N GLN A 458 28.55 -15.51 -25.41
CA GLN A 458 29.79 -15.42 -26.18
C GLN A 458 30.96 -16.21 -25.58
N ARG A 459 30.99 -16.39 -24.26
CA ARG A 459 32.04 -17.14 -23.58
C ARG A 459 31.53 -17.76 -22.29
N GLN A 460 32.09 -18.91 -21.92
CA GLN A 460 31.86 -19.48 -20.61
C GLN A 460 32.51 -18.58 -19.54
N MET A 461 31.71 -18.05 -18.63
CA MET A 461 32.15 -17.19 -17.53
C MET A 461 32.21 -17.99 -16.22
N SER A 462 33.20 -17.70 -15.39
CA SER A 462 33.25 -18.17 -14.01
C SER A 462 32.19 -17.48 -13.15
N GLY A 463 31.85 -18.06 -11.99
CA GLY A 463 30.86 -17.46 -11.07
C GLY A 463 31.23 -16.04 -10.62
N SER A 464 32.52 -15.77 -10.38
CA SER A 464 32.98 -14.42 -10.03
C SER A 464 32.90 -13.43 -11.20
N GLU A 465 33.08 -13.89 -12.44
CA GLU A 465 32.84 -13.07 -13.62
C GLU A 465 31.34 -12.77 -13.81
N LEU A 466 30.46 -13.74 -13.52
CA LEU A 466 29.00 -13.52 -13.56
C LEU A 466 28.56 -12.48 -12.52
N GLN A 467 29.04 -12.58 -11.29
CA GLN A 467 28.78 -11.58 -10.25
C GLN A 467 29.28 -10.19 -10.65
N ARG A 468 30.43 -10.10 -11.33
CA ARG A 468 30.97 -8.83 -11.81
C ARG A 468 30.13 -8.15 -12.88
N LEU A 469 29.23 -8.86 -13.57
CA LEU A 469 28.31 -8.20 -14.52
C LEU A 469 27.41 -7.15 -13.82
N ARG A 470 27.21 -7.27 -12.50
CA ARG A 470 26.44 -6.31 -11.69
C ARG A 470 27.01 -4.88 -11.75
N VAL A 471 28.32 -4.72 -11.92
CA VAL A 471 28.96 -3.39 -11.98
C VAL A 471 28.69 -2.67 -13.31
N MET A 472 28.05 -3.34 -14.27
CA MET A 472 27.61 -2.70 -15.51
C MET A 472 26.42 -1.77 -15.28
N PHE A 473 25.63 -2.02 -14.24
CA PHE A 473 24.50 -1.17 -13.88
C PHE A 473 25.01 0.11 -13.23
N PRO A 474 24.63 1.29 -13.75
CA PRO A 474 24.99 2.55 -13.12
C PRO A 474 24.21 2.75 -11.81
N ARG A 475 24.74 3.61 -10.94
CA ARG A 475 23.99 4.12 -9.78
C ARG A 475 22.73 4.83 -10.24
N TYR A 476 21.62 4.59 -9.54
CA TYR A 476 20.30 5.09 -9.89
C TYR A 476 19.83 6.13 -8.89
N ASN A 477 20.42 7.32 -8.97
CA ASN A 477 19.99 8.47 -8.17
C ASN A 477 18.67 9.00 -8.74
N THR A 478 17.64 9.01 -7.92
CA THR A 478 16.34 9.59 -8.26
C THR A 478 15.95 10.63 -7.20
N PRO A 479 15.27 11.71 -7.59
CA PRO A 479 14.84 12.70 -6.62
C PRO A 479 13.81 12.09 -5.66
N ASN A 480 13.90 12.44 -4.38
CA ASN A 480 12.81 12.23 -3.44
C ASN A 480 11.52 12.89 -3.96
N VAL A 481 10.37 12.42 -3.48
CA VAL A 481 9.06 12.84 -3.97
C VAL A 481 8.17 13.31 -2.83
N ALA A 482 7.46 14.41 -3.03
CA ALA A 482 6.39 14.89 -2.14
C ALA A 482 5.09 15.08 -2.92
N PHE A 483 4.00 14.52 -2.40
CA PHE A 483 2.65 14.62 -2.95
C PHE A 483 1.73 15.31 -1.95
N ARG A 484 1.28 16.52 -2.29
CA ARG A 484 0.33 17.29 -1.50
C ARG A 484 -1.09 16.76 -1.66
N ASN A 485 -1.80 16.49 -0.56
CA ASN A 485 -3.21 16.12 -0.58
C ASN A 485 -4.09 17.34 -0.93
N ARG A 486 -5.06 17.17 -1.84
CA ARG A 486 -5.98 18.25 -2.25
C ARG A 486 -7.33 18.22 -1.53
N GLY A 487 -7.52 17.32 -0.56
CA GLY A 487 -8.77 17.14 0.17
C GLY A 487 -9.92 16.57 -0.68
N ASN A 488 -9.62 16.03 -1.87
CA ASN A 488 -10.59 15.48 -2.81
C ASN A 488 -10.18 14.10 -3.36
N LEU A 489 -9.39 13.35 -2.57
CA LEU A 489 -8.79 12.07 -2.93
C LEU A 489 -7.78 12.12 -4.10
N THR A 490 -7.32 13.32 -4.46
CA THR A 490 -6.24 13.49 -5.43
C THR A 490 -5.07 14.23 -4.81
N PHE A 491 -3.88 13.98 -5.33
CA PHE A 491 -2.64 14.57 -4.86
C PHE A 491 -1.95 15.38 -5.97
N ALA A 492 -1.18 16.39 -5.57
CA ALA A 492 -0.33 17.19 -6.45
C ALA A 492 1.14 16.87 -6.17
N ASP A 493 1.94 16.64 -7.19
CA ASP A 493 3.40 16.65 -7.01
C ASP A 493 3.88 18.06 -6.67
N VAL A 494 4.56 18.19 -5.53
CA VAL A 494 5.09 19.44 -4.98
C VAL A 494 6.57 19.29 -4.59
N SER A 495 7.24 18.22 -5.06
CA SER A 495 8.61 17.88 -4.68
C SER A 495 9.59 19.05 -4.82
N ASP A 496 9.56 19.75 -5.97
CA ASP A 496 10.40 20.92 -6.23
C ASP A 496 9.98 22.15 -5.39
N GLU A 497 8.67 22.37 -5.25
CA GLU A 497 8.10 23.51 -4.53
C GLU A 497 8.46 23.46 -3.04
N TRP A 498 8.36 22.27 -2.46
CA TRP A 498 8.70 21.99 -1.06
C TRP A 498 10.18 21.67 -0.86
N GLY A 499 11.02 21.70 -1.90
CA GLY A 499 12.46 21.44 -1.77
C GLY A 499 12.78 20.02 -1.26
N PHE A 500 11.91 19.06 -1.52
CA PHE A 500 12.06 17.65 -1.16
C PHE A 500 12.38 16.82 -2.41
N ASN A 501 13.42 17.23 -3.13
CA ASN A 501 13.77 16.71 -4.46
C ASN A 501 15.27 16.34 -4.59
N ASN A 502 15.98 16.16 -3.47
CA ASN A 502 17.38 15.74 -3.53
C ASN A 502 17.49 14.38 -4.23
N ALA A 503 18.41 14.27 -5.19
CA ALA A 503 18.57 13.07 -6.00
C ALA A 503 19.78 12.25 -5.53
N ASP A 504 19.51 11.29 -4.65
CA ASP A 504 20.50 10.35 -4.12
C ASP A 504 19.88 8.94 -3.98
N VAL A 505 20.47 8.06 -3.16
CA VAL A 505 19.94 6.73 -2.82
C VAL A 505 19.49 6.76 -1.36
N GLY A 506 18.31 7.31 -1.11
CA GLY A 506 17.70 7.39 0.22
C GLY A 506 16.93 6.12 0.53
N ASN A 507 17.47 5.26 1.39
CA ASN A 507 16.82 3.98 1.71
C ASN A 507 15.76 4.12 2.79
N ALA A 508 16.00 4.90 3.84
CA ALA A 508 15.20 4.81 5.05
C ALA A 508 15.00 6.19 5.66
N MET A 509 13.83 6.42 6.26
CA MET A 509 13.40 7.75 6.69
C MET A 509 12.78 7.72 8.10
N ALA A 510 13.17 8.69 8.93
CA ALA A 510 12.57 8.96 10.23
C ALA A 510 12.09 10.42 10.30
N MET A 511 11.10 10.67 11.15
CA MET A 511 10.54 12.00 11.41
C MET A 511 10.61 12.32 12.90
N ALA A 512 10.90 13.56 13.22
CA ALA A 512 11.05 14.06 14.59
C ALA A 512 10.97 15.59 14.61
N ASP A 513 10.65 16.19 15.75
CA ASP A 513 10.79 17.63 15.97
C ASP A 513 12.22 17.89 16.49
N LEU A 514 13.17 18.17 15.58
CA LEU A 514 14.60 18.25 15.91
C LEU A 514 15.01 19.60 16.48
N ASP A 515 14.20 20.64 16.28
CA ASP A 515 14.43 21.98 16.81
C ASP A 515 13.36 22.50 17.78
N ASN A 516 12.44 21.64 18.23
CA ASN A 516 11.40 21.93 19.22
C ASN A 516 10.47 23.09 18.80
N ASP A 517 10.17 23.21 17.51
CA ASP A 517 9.30 24.24 16.94
C ASP A 517 7.85 23.78 16.71
N GLY A 518 7.61 22.48 16.92
CA GLY A 518 6.31 21.82 16.89
C GLY A 518 5.84 21.35 15.52
N ASP A 519 6.67 21.40 14.49
CA ASP A 519 6.49 20.59 13.28
C ASP A 519 7.45 19.37 13.25
N LEU A 520 7.29 18.52 12.24
CA LEU A 520 8.16 17.35 12.07
C LEU A 520 9.15 17.61 10.94
N ASP A 521 10.41 17.45 11.28
CA ASP A 521 11.57 17.37 10.40
C ASP A 521 11.74 15.96 9.84
N VAL A 522 12.56 15.85 8.80
CA VAL A 522 12.79 14.59 8.09
C VAL A 522 14.28 14.26 8.05
N VAL A 523 14.64 13.03 8.41
CA VAL A 523 15.99 12.49 8.30
C VAL A 523 16.00 11.27 7.41
N ILE A 524 16.90 11.24 6.42
CA ILE A 524 17.04 10.12 5.47
C ILE A 524 18.44 9.51 5.57
N ASN A 525 18.51 8.19 5.69
CA ASN A 525 19.76 7.44 5.62
C ASN A 525 20.08 7.09 4.15
N ASN A 526 21.13 7.72 3.61
CA ASN A 526 21.56 7.51 2.22
C ASN A 526 22.63 6.42 2.11
N LEU A 527 22.45 5.48 1.20
CA LEU A 527 23.46 4.49 0.85
C LEU A 527 24.55 5.11 -0.02
N ASN A 528 25.80 4.96 0.41
CA ASN A 528 26.97 5.56 -0.23
C ASN A 528 26.84 7.09 -0.44
N GLY A 529 26.00 7.76 0.34
CA GLY A 529 25.75 9.21 0.33
C GLY A 529 25.68 9.72 1.77
N VAL A 530 25.83 11.03 1.95
CA VAL A 530 25.70 11.64 3.30
C VAL A 530 24.22 11.61 3.70
N ALA A 531 23.93 11.31 4.97
CA ALA A 531 22.57 11.38 5.49
C ALA A 531 21.95 12.77 5.26
N GLU A 532 20.67 12.80 4.92
CA GLU A 532 19.92 14.03 4.68
C GLU A 532 19.20 14.45 5.95
N VAL A 533 19.31 15.73 6.32
CA VAL A 533 18.57 16.34 7.43
C VAL A 533 17.79 17.51 6.87
N TYR A 534 16.48 17.35 6.77
CA TYR A 534 15.56 18.37 6.30
C TYR A 534 14.90 19.04 7.49
N ARG A 535 15.04 20.37 7.54
CA ARG A 535 14.19 21.18 8.39
C ARG A 535 12.86 21.45 7.71
N ASN A 536 11.75 21.28 8.38
CA ASN A 536 10.46 21.80 7.92
C ASN A 536 10.38 23.32 8.22
N ASP A 537 10.08 24.11 7.19
CA ASP A 537 10.07 25.59 7.27
C ASP A 537 8.64 26.15 7.41
N THR A 538 7.61 25.29 7.49
CA THR A 538 6.18 25.70 7.49
C THR A 538 5.82 26.56 8.71
N ASP A 539 5.20 27.72 8.46
CA ASP A 539 4.82 28.68 9.50
C ASP A 539 3.36 28.57 9.98
N ALA A 540 2.59 27.62 9.43
CA ALA A 540 1.17 27.43 9.69
C ALA A 540 0.88 26.98 11.13
N PRO A 541 -0.13 27.52 11.84
CA PRO A 541 -0.37 27.19 13.25
C PRO A 541 -0.57 25.69 13.51
N ARG A 542 0.05 25.16 14.57
CA ARG A 542 0.08 23.71 14.86
C ARG A 542 -0.22 23.35 16.31
N VAL A 543 -0.50 22.08 16.57
CA VAL A 543 -0.48 21.48 17.91
C VAL A 543 0.32 20.19 17.82
N ALA A 544 1.36 20.09 18.65
CA ALA A 544 2.16 18.88 18.79
C ALA A 544 1.70 18.11 20.05
N VAL A 545 1.67 16.78 19.99
CA VAL A 545 1.15 15.91 21.04
C VAL A 545 2.10 14.75 21.30
N ARG A 546 2.68 14.72 22.50
CA ARG A 546 3.32 13.54 23.10
C ARG A 546 2.35 12.88 24.08
N LEU A 547 2.55 11.60 24.34
CA LEU A 547 1.75 10.86 25.32
C LEU A 547 2.62 10.38 26.47
N ARG A 548 2.03 10.36 27.66
CA ARG A 548 2.56 9.72 28.86
C ARG A 548 1.55 8.65 29.29
N GLY A 549 1.73 7.44 28.75
CA GLY A 549 0.98 6.26 29.11
C GLY A 549 1.34 5.73 30.50
N ARG A 550 0.53 4.80 31.02
CA ARG A 550 0.88 4.05 32.22
C ARG A 550 1.91 2.98 31.85
N PRO A 551 2.92 2.74 32.70
CA PRO A 551 3.80 1.58 32.54
C PRO A 551 2.97 0.29 32.40
N PRO A 552 3.40 -0.65 31.54
CA PRO A 552 4.67 -0.65 30.81
C PRO A 552 4.68 0.14 29.49
N ASN A 553 3.52 0.49 28.92
CA ASN A 553 3.44 1.27 27.68
C ASN A 553 3.51 2.79 27.93
N THR A 554 4.67 3.29 28.35
CA THR A 554 4.86 4.69 28.79
C THR A 554 4.72 5.71 27.67
N GLN A 555 4.97 5.33 26.41
CA GLN A 555 4.79 6.19 25.24
C GLN A 555 3.35 6.17 24.70
N GLY A 556 2.46 5.34 25.25
CA GLY A 556 1.06 5.26 24.81
C GLY A 556 0.89 4.70 23.39
N ILE A 557 1.76 3.78 22.97
CA ILE A 557 1.70 3.13 21.64
C ILE A 557 0.35 2.45 21.44
N GLY A 558 -0.26 2.65 20.28
CA GLY A 558 -1.62 2.20 19.92
C GLY A 558 -2.73 3.15 20.38
N ALA A 559 -2.44 4.23 21.11
CA ALA A 559 -3.46 5.22 21.44
C ALA A 559 -3.85 6.06 20.23
N ARG A 560 -5.15 6.34 20.09
CA ARG A 560 -5.71 7.21 19.04
C ARG A 560 -5.83 8.63 19.57
N ILE A 561 -5.30 9.58 18.82
CA ILE A 561 -5.36 11.02 19.10
C ILE A 561 -6.27 11.66 18.06
N GLU A 562 -7.31 12.34 18.54
CA GLU A 562 -8.25 13.10 17.71
C GLU A 562 -8.20 14.57 18.11
N VAL A 563 -8.07 15.46 17.12
CA VAL A 563 -8.04 16.91 17.33
C VAL A 563 -9.21 17.58 16.62
N PHE A 564 -10.03 18.29 17.40
CA PHE A 564 -11.21 19.02 16.95
C PHE A 564 -11.01 20.53 17.00
N GLY A 565 -11.75 21.26 16.17
CA GLY A 565 -11.74 22.73 16.15
C GLY A 565 -10.56 23.34 15.38
N GLY A 566 -9.91 22.54 14.53
CA GLY A 566 -8.86 22.96 13.60
C GLY A 566 -9.41 23.39 12.23
N PRO A 567 -8.62 23.28 11.14
CA PRO A 567 -9.03 23.67 9.79
C PRO A 567 -10.04 22.70 9.15
N VAL A 568 -10.05 21.45 9.62
CA VAL A 568 -11.00 20.39 9.22
C VAL A 568 -11.83 19.93 10.43
N PRO A 569 -12.98 19.23 10.24
CA PRO A 569 -13.86 18.84 11.34
C PRO A 569 -13.17 18.04 12.45
N VAL A 570 -12.33 17.07 12.05
CA VAL A 570 -11.50 16.25 12.93
C VAL A 570 -10.23 15.83 12.17
N GLN A 571 -9.12 15.76 12.89
CA GLN A 571 -7.89 15.10 12.44
C GLN A 571 -7.63 13.92 13.38
N SER A 572 -7.18 12.79 12.85
CA SER A 572 -6.95 11.58 13.64
C SER A 572 -5.60 10.94 13.30
N GLN A 573 -4.82 10.60 14.33
CA GLN A 573 -3.55 9.88 14.19
C GLN A 573 -3.39 8.89 15.34
N GLU A 574 -2.64 7.81 15.12
CA GLU A 574 -2.34 6.78 16.12
C GLU A 574 -0.89 6.93 16.60
N MET A 575 -0.60 6.73 17.88
CA MET A 575 0.78 6.67 18.35
C MET A 575 1.41 5.32 17.96
N ILE A 576 2.54 5.31 17.24
CA ILE A 576 3.17 4.07 16.74
C ILE A 576 4.61 3.94 17.26
N CYS A 577 5.14 2.72 17.24
CA CYS A 577 6.54 2.44 17.54
C CYS A 577 7.19 1.58 16.45
N GLY A 578 8.23 2.12 15.82
CA GLY A 578 8.84 1.53 14.63
C GLY A 578 7.88 1.45 13.45
N GLY A 579 8.06 0.42 12.63
CA GLY A 579 7.16 0.04 11.55
C GLY A 579 7.30 0.80 10.23
N ARG A 580 8.21 1.77 10.17
CA ARG A 580 8.64 2.41 8.92
C ARG A 580 9.79 1.63 8.33
N TYR A 581 10.01 1.74 7.02
CA TYR A 581 11.07 0.97 6.33
C TYR A 581 12.41 1.13 7.04
N LEU A 582 12.87 0.05 7.69
CA LEU A 582 14.09 -0.03 8.50
C LEU A 582 14.19 0.97 9.68
N SER A 583 13.18 1.80 9.94
CA SER A 583 13.34 3.04 10.72
C SER A 583 12.30 3.19 11.83
N GLY A 584 12.69 3.96 12.85
CA GLY A 584 11.84 4.38 13.97
C GLY A 584 11.79 5.91 14.06
N ALA A 585 10.62 6.47 14.30
CA ALA A 585 10.45 7.91 14.45
C ALA A 585 10.18 8.29 15.89
N GLU A 586 10.28 9.59 16.20
CA GLU A 586 9.89 10.11 17.50
C GLU A 586 8.41 9.80 17.79
N ALA A 587 8.09 9.43 19.03
CA ALA A 587 6.73 9.24 19.51
C ALA A 587 6.02 10.60 19.72
N LEU A 588 5.80 11.32 18.62
CA LEU A 588 5.20 12.65 18.54
C LEU A 588 4.21 12.71 17.38
N ARG A 589 3.04 13.32 17.61
CA ARG A 589 2.03 13.58 16.57
C ARG A 589 1.76 15.08 16.43
N VAL A 590 1.65 15.56 15.21
CA VAL A 590 1.44 16.98 14.91
C VAL A 590 0.16 17.15 14.11
N PHE A 591 -0.62 18.17 14.47
CA PHE A 591 -1.92 18.48 13.89
C PHE A 591 -2.00 19.94 13.51
N ALA A 592 -2.68 20.22 12.40
CA ALA A 592 -2.98 21.58 11.98
C ALA A 592 -3.93 22.26 12.96
N ALA A 593 -3.57 23.46 13.42
CA ALA A 593 -4.41 24.24 14.34
C ALA A 593 -5.35 25.21 13.62
N GLY A 594 -5.11 25.48 12.33
CA GLY A 594 -5.86 26.44 11.52
C GLY A 594 -5.47 27.88 11.86
N ALA A 595 -6.27 28.59 12.65
CA ALA A 595 -5.99 29.98 13.02
C ALA A 595 -5.47 30.11 14.46
N MET A 596 -4.62 31.11 14.73
CA MET A 596 -4.12 31.41 16.09
C MET A 596 -5.22 31.70 17.13
N THR A 597 -6.42 32.05 16.68
CA THR A 597 -7.59 32.30 17.53
C THR A 597 -8.36 31.04 17.89
N ASN A 598 -8.09 29.91 17.25
CA ASN A 598 -8.81 28.66 17.49
C ASN A 598 -8.60 28.17 18.91
N ARG A 599 -9.57 27.40 19.39
CA ARG A 599 -9.52 26.70 20.67
C ARG A 599 -9.85 25.25 20.36
N LEU A 600 -8.81 24.43 20.43
CA LEU A 600 -8.90 23.04 19.99
C LEU A 600 -9.29 22.15 21.17
N THR A 601 -9.74 20.95 20.83
CA THR A 601 -9.91 19.86 21.79
C THR A 601 -9.02 18.72 21.34
N ILE A 602 -8.09 18.29 22.19
CA ILE A 602 -7.31 17.07 21.98
C ILE A 602 -7.99 15.96 22.78
N GLN A 603 -8.42 14.91 22.10
CA GLN A 603 -8.95 13.70 22.70
C GLN A 603 -7.94 12.56 22.47
N VAL A 604 -7.59 11.85 23.54
CA VAL A 604 -6.74 10.65 23.46
C VAL A 604 -7.55 9.48 23.95
N THR A 605 -7.81 8.51 23.08
CA THR A 605 -8.40 7.21 23.43
C THR A 605 -7.26 6.20 23.55
N TRP A 606 -7.12 5.63 24.74
CA TRP A 606 -6.06 4.68 25.07
C TRP A 606 -6.51 3.24 24.77
N ARG A 607 -5.55 2.31 24.65
CA ARG A 607 -5.84 0.89 24.32
C ARG A 607 -6.79 0.21 25.31
N ASP A 608 -6.77 0.63 26.57
CA ASP A 608 -7.65 0.14 27.64
C ASP A 608 -9.05 0.77 27.63
N TRP A 609 -9.41 1.49 26.55
CA TRP A 609 -10.65 2.25 26.42
C TRP A 609 -10.86 3.30 27.50
N THR A 610 -9.79 3.76 28.15
CA THR A 610 -9.84 5.04 28.86
C THR A 610 -9.65 6.19 27.88
N ARG A 611 -10.04 7.40 28.30
CA ARG A 611 -9.96 8.60 27.49
C ARG A 611 -9.46 9.78 28.31
N SER A 612 -8.51 10.53 27.75
CA SER A 612 -8.06 11.84 28.23
C SER A 612 -8.56 12.94 27.29
N VAL A 613 -8.90 14.10 27.84
CA VAL A 613 -9.39 15.25 27.06
C VAL A 613 -8.70 16.53 27.52
N VAL A 614 -8.08 17.24 26.58
CA VAL A 614 -7.55 18.60 26.76
C VAL A 614 -8.47 19.58 26.05
N SER A 615 -9.28 20.31 26.81
CA SER A 615 -10.17 21.34 26.28
C SER A 615 -9.47 22.69 26.18
N ASN A 616 -9.82 23.47 25.14
CA ASN A 616 -9.26 24.80 24.88
C ASN A 616 -7.73 24.80 24.65
N ALA A 617 -7.22 23.74 24.01
CA ALA A 617 -5.85 23.71 23.54
C ALA A 617 -5.58 24.89 22.60
N LEU A 618 -4.37 25.44 22.69
CA LEU A 618 -3.93 26.64 22.00
C LEU A 618 -3.05 26.25 20.80
N PRO A 619 -3.20 26.94 19.66
CA PRO A 619 -2.25 26.84 18.56
C PRO A 619 -0.82 27.20 18.99
N ASN A 620 0.18 26.64 18.30
CA ASN A 620 1.62 26.73 18.55
C ASN A 620 2.00 26.33 19.97
N HIS A 621 1.50 25.17 20.39
CA HIS A 621 1.88 24.54 21.64
C HIS A 621 2.09 23.05 21.44
N ILE A 622 3.03 22.51 22.22
CA ILE A 622 3.16 21.08 22.45
C ILE A 622 2.43 20.70 23.74
N TYR A 623 1.73 19.57 23.71
CA TYR A 623 1.03 18.97 24.83
C TYR A 623 1.59 17.59 25.11
N GLU A 624 1.82 17.27 26.37
CA GLU A 624 2.06 15.90 26.81
C GLU A 624 0.87 15.45 27.66
N VAL A 625 0.09 14.50 27.16
CA VAL A 625 -1.16 14.05 27.77
C VAL A 625 -0.93 12.82 28.63
N ASP A 626 -1.39 12.85 29.88
CA ASP A 626 -1.12 11.81 30.89
C ASP A 626 -2.33 10.88 31.06
N GLN A 627 -2.10 9.57 30.89
CA GLN A 627 -3.13 8.53 31.02
C GLN A 627 -3.58 8.30 32.47
N SER A 628 -2.79 8.67 33.48
CA SER A 628 -3.16 8.49 34.89
C SER A 628 -4.43 9.25 35.29
N HIS A 629 -4.79 10.30 34.53
CA HIS A 629 -6.00 11.09 34.69
C HIS A 629 -7.13 10.70 33.73
N ALA A 630 -6.94 9.68 32.89
CA ALA A 630 -7.92 9.22 31.93
C ALA A 630 -9.17 8.63 32.61
N THR A 631 -10.33 8.83 32.00
CA THR A 631 -11.61 8.29 32.46
C THR A 631 -12.09 7.17 31.56
N PRO A 632 -12.73 6.10 32.06
CA PRO A 632 -13.32 5.07 31.21
C PRO A 632 -14.25 5.67 30.15
N CYS A 633 -14.14 5.20 28.92
CA CYS A 633 -15.10 5.43 27.86
C CYS A 633 -15.59 4.09 27.31
N THR A 634 -16.76 4.09 26.70
CA THR A 634 -17.27 2.90 26.01
C THR A 634 -16.91 3.00 24.54
N PRO A 635 -16.53 1.89 23.89
CA PRO A 635 -16.50 1.85 22.44
C PRO A 635 -17.85 2.33 21.91
N ASP A 636 -17.85 3.20 20.90
CA ASP A 636 -19.06 3.36 20.12
C ASP A 636 -19.36 1.99 19.51
N PRO A 637 -20.57 1.44 19.68
CA PRO A 637 -20.90 0.16 19.09
C PRO A 637 -20.72 0.31 17.59
N ASN A 638 -19.69 -0.34 17.03
CA ASN A 638 -19.46 -0.38 15.59
C ASN A 638 -20.79 -0.84 14.97
N GLN A 639 -21.52 0.09 14.36
CA GLN A 639 -22.75 -0.28 13.68
C GLN A 639 -22.28 -1.01 12.44
N GLU A 640 -22.37 -2.34 12.45
CA GLU A 640 -22.27 -3.09 11.19
C GLU A 640 -23.20 -2.39 10.20
N PRO A 641 -22.67 -1.83 9.10
CA PRO A 641 -23.48 -1.08 8.18
C PRO A 641 -24.59 -2.01 7.69
N GLN A 642 -25.84 -1.68 8.02
CA GLN A 642 -27.00 -2.45 7.57
C GLN A 642 -27.05 -2.34 6.05
N PRO A 643 -26.78 -3.42 5.29
CA PRO A 643 -26.70 -3.31 3.85
C PRO A 643 -28.09 -2.99 3.30
N LEU A 644 -28.15 -2.06 2.35
CA LEU A 644 -29.41 -1.73 1.64
C LEU A 644 -29.90 -2.91 0.77
N PHE A 645 -29.01 -3.84 0.42
CA PHE A 645 -29.27 -4.98 -0.43
C PHE A 645 -28.86 -6.29 0.26
N GLU A 646 -29.61 -7.37 0.01
CA GLU A 646 -29.28 -8.74 0.40
C GLU A 646 -28.87 -9.51 -0.86
N ASP A 647 -27.77 -10.30 -0.80
CA ASP A 647 -27.40 -11.19 -1.91
C ASP A 647 -28.33 -12.40 -1.97
N VAL A 648 -29.25 -12.36 -2.93
CA VAL A 648 -30.18 -13.46 -3.26
C VAL A 648 -29.88 -14.08 -4.63
N SER A 649 -28.69 -13.85 -5.18
CA SER A 649 -28.31 -14.32 -6.52
C SER A 649 -28.39 -15.85 -6.66
N PHE A 650 -28.23 -16.56 -5.54
CA PHE A 650 -28.37 -18.03 -5.47
C PHE A 650 -29.76 -18.53 -5.91
N ILE A 651 -30.81 -17.70 -5.83
CA ILE A 651 -32.18 -18.05 -6.27
C ILE A 651 -32.22 -18.29 -7.78
N LEU A 652 -31.42 -17.54 -8.56
CA LEU A 652 -31.40 -17.66 -10.02
C LEU A 652 -30.68 -18.93 -10.49
N ASN A 653 -29.71 -19.40 -9.68
CA ASN A 653 -28.73 -20.43 -10.08
C ASN A 653 -28.16 -20.15 -11.49
N HIS A 654 -27.94 -18.87 -11.80
CA HIS A 654 -27.47 -18.44 -13.11
C HIS A 654 -25.96 -18.62 -13.21
N ARG A 655 -25.50 -19.14 -14.34
CA ARG A 655 -24.08 -19.12 -14.68
C ARG A 655 -23.92 -18.46 -16.04
N HIS A 656 -23.29 -17.29 -16.02
CA HIS A 656 -22.94 -16.61 -17.26
C HIS A 656 -21.97 -17.49 -18.06
N HIS A 657 -22.23 -17.60 -19.35
CA HIS A 657 -21.36 -18.30 -20.28
C HIS A 657 -20.48 -17.27 -20.97
N GLU A 658 -19.17 -17.46 -20.86
CA GLU A 658 -18.17 -16.68 -21.57
C GLU A 658 -17.08 -17.62 -22.09
N ASP A 659 -16.74 -17.49 -23.37
CA ASP A 659 -15.64 -18.23 -23.96
C ASP A 659 -14.34 -17.44 -23.75
N PRO A 660 -13.22 -18.07 -23.34
CA PRO A 660 -11.96 -17.36 -23.20
C PRO A 660 -11.49 -16.76 -24.54
N PHE A 661 -11.26 -15.45 -24.54
CA PHE A 661 -10.63 -14.73 -25.64
C PHE A 661 -9.34 -14.06 -25.19
N ASP A 662 -8.34 -14.06 -26.09
CA ASP A 662 -7.04 -13.45 -25.88
C ASP A 662 -6.98 -12.08 -26.56
N ASP A 663 -7.50 -11.07 -25.87
CA ASP A 663 -7.44 -9.67 -26.28
C ASP A 663 -6.00 -9.19 -26.52
N PHE A 664 -5.06 -9.62 -25.68
CA PHE A 664 -3.66 -9.19 -25.75
C PHE A 664 -2.95 -9.82 -26.95
N GLY A 665 -3.30 -11.05 -27.33
CA GLY A 665 -2.87 -11.66 -28.60
C GLY A 665 -3.32 -10.85 -29.83
N ARG A 666 -4.50 -10.21 -29.76
CA ARG A 666 -4.98 -9.30 -30.81
C ARG A 666 -4.30 -7.94 -30.77
N GLN A 667 -4.13 -7.37 -29.59
CA GLN A 667 -3.51 -6.06 -29.40
C GLN A 667 -2.69 -6.07 -28.08
N PRO A 668 -1.38 -6.31 -28.16
CA PRO A 668 -0.54 -6.58 -26.97
C PRO A 668 -0.47 -5.47 -25.92
N LEU A 669 -0.65 -4.20 -26.33
CA LEU A 669 -0.47 -3.03 -25.47
C LEU A 669 -1.79 -2.47 -24.91
N MET A 670 -2.86 -3.27 -24.88
CA MET A 670 -4.11 -2.82 -24.29
C MET A 670 -4.08 -2.87 -22.75
N PRO A 671 -4.71 -1.90 -22.07
CA PRO A 671 -4.72 -1.85 -20.61
C PRO A 671 -5.74 -2.81 -19.97
N HIS A 672 -6.75 -3.28 -20.71
CA HIS A 672 -7.76 -4.23 -20.24
C HIS A 672 -8.40 -4.97 -21.41
N LYS A 673 -9.07 -6.10 -21.11
CA LYS A 673 -9.84 -6.86 -22.09
C LYS A 673 -11.10 -6.13 -22.50
N LEU A 674 -11.44 -6.20 -23.79
CA LEU A 674 -12.65 -5.65 -24.39
C LEU A 674 -13.62 -6.75 -24.84
N SER A 675 -13.19 -8.01 -24.89
CA SER A 675 -14.04 -9.18 -25.12
C SER A 675 -15.06 -9.40 -23.99
N GLN A 676 -14.66 -9.18 -22.72
CA GLN A 676 -15.46 -9.53 -21.54
C GLN A 676 -16.21 -8.34 -20.93
N MET A 677 -16.92 -7.58 -21.77
CA MET A 677 -17.64 -6.37 -21.33
C MET A 677 -19.06 -6.65 -20.80
N GLY A 678 -19.58 -7.86 -20.99
CA GLY A 678 -20.93 -8.26 -20.59
C GLY A 678 -20.99 -9.06 -19.29
N PRO A 679 -22.19 -9.55 -18.91
CA PRO A 679 -23.46 -9.37 -19.62
C PRO A 679 -24.17 -8.06 -19.28
N GLY A 680 -24.89 -7.50 -20.26
CA GLY A 680 -25.96 -6.54 -19.98
C GLY A 680 -27.16 -7.22 -19.30
N VAL A 681 -27.87 -6.48 -18.44
CA VAL A 681 -29.10 -6.95 -17.75
C VAL A 681 -30.23 -5.94 -17.92
N SER A 682 -31.48 -6.42 -17.88
CA SER A 682 -32.69 -5.57 -17.90
C SER A 682 -33.80 -6.20 -17.05
N TRP A 683 -34.61 -5.34 -16.43
CA TRP A 683 -35.86 -5.71 -15.77
C TRP A 683 -37.04 -5.27 -16.62
N ILE A 684 -38.00 -6.16 -16.88
CA ILE A 684 -39.26 -5.83 -17.56
C ILE A 684 -40.30 -6.91 -17.33
N ASP A 685 -41.57 -6.52 -17.17
CA ASP A 685 -42.72 -7.44 -17.29
C ASP A 685 -42.86 -7.97 -18.73
N ILE A 686 -42.21 -9.10 -19.04
CA ILE A 686 -42.10 -9.62 -20.41
C ILE A 686 -43.28 -10.52 -20.78
N ASP A 687 -43.95 -11.11 -19.78
CA ASP A 687 -45.12 -11.97 -19.96
C ASP A 687 -46.46 -11.28 -19.66
N GLY A 688 -46.41 -10.03 -19.19
CA GLY A 688 -47.57 -9.16 -18.99
C GLY A 688 -48.36 -9.48 -17.72
N ASP A 689 -47.73 -10.15 -16.73
CA ASP A 689 -48.38 -10.54 -15.47
C ASP A 689 -48.33 -9.46 -14.38
N GLY A 690 -47.67 -8.33 -14.68
CA GLY A 690 -47.51 -7.18 -13.80
C GLY A 690 -46.30 -7.26 -12.86
N ALA A 691 -45.49 -8.32 -12.94
CA ALA A 691 -44.22 -8.44 -12.23
C ALA A 691 -43.04 -8.29 -13.20
N ASP A 692 -42.02 -7.51 -12.82
CA ASP A 692 -40.83 -7.38 -13.66
C ASP A 692 -40.00 -8.67 -13.63
N ASP A 693 -39.66 -9.14 -14.83
CA ASP A 693 -38.81 -10.29 -15.10
C ASP A 693 -37.35 -9.86 -15.35
N LEU A 694 -36.40 -10.72 -14.98
CA LEU A 694 -34.97 -10.43 -15.15
C LEU A 694 -34.43 -11.08 -16.42
N VAL A 695 -33.92 -10.26 -17.34
CA VAL A 695 -33.23 -10.71 -18.56
C VAL A 695 -31.73 -10.48 -18.42
N ILE A 696 -30.93 -11.51 -18.70
CA ILE A 696 -29.47 -11.51 -18.59
C ILE A 696 -28.86 -11.95 -19.91
N GLY A 697 -27.95 -11.13 -20.44
CA GLY A 697 -27.17 -11.44 -21.65
C GLY A 697 -26.23 -12.63 -21.50
N SER A 698 -25.65 -13.07 -22.61
CA SER A 698 -24.64 -14.13 -22.68
C SER A 698 -23.45 -13.74 -23.55
N GLY A 699 -22.28 -14.29 -23.25
CA GLY A 699 -21.15 -14.33 -24.17
C GLY A 699 -21.42 -15.25 -25.36
N ARG A 700 -20.58 -15.17 -26.40
CA ARG A 700 -20.62 -16.04 -27.57
C ARG A 700 -20.66 -17.51 -27.15
N GLY A 701 -21.49 -18.32 -27.81
CA GLY A 701 -21.67 -19.74 -27.46
C GLY A 701 -22.72 -19.98 -26.36
N GLY A 702 -23.08 -18.93 -25.62
CA GLY A 702 -24.06 -18.95 -24.53
C GLY A 702 -25.51 -18.81 -24.99
N LYS A 703 -26.41 -18.54 -24.03
CA LYS A 703 -27.85 -18.35 -24.26
C LYS A 703 -28.35 -17.15 -23.46
N LEU A 704 -29.17 -16.32 -24.10
CA LEU A 704 -29.90 -15.24 -23.43
C LEU A 704 -30.82 -15.84 -22.37
N ALA A 705 -30.68 -15.42 -21.11
CA ALA A 705 -31.49 -15.93 -20.01
C ALA A 705 -32.62 -14.94 -19.69
N CYS A 706 -33.81 -15.48 -19.40
CA CYS A 706 -34.97 -14.72 -18.97
C CYS A 706 -35.60 -15.44 -17.77
N TYR A 707 -35.58 -14.81 -16.62
CA TYR A 707 -36.08 -15.33 -15.36
C TYR A 707 -37.41 -14.68 -15.04
N LEU A 708 -38.48 -15.46 -15.15
CA LEU A 708 -39.85 -15.02 -14.92
C LEU A 708 -40.10 -14.89 -13.42
N ASN A 709 -40.56 -13.72 -12.99
CA ASN A 709 -40.78 -13.39 -11.59
C ASN A 709 -42.17 -13.85 -11.13
N ARG A 710 -42.24 -15.02 -10.49
CA ARG A 710 -43.52 -15.55 -9.99
C ARG A 710 -43.86 -15.08 -8.58
N SER A 711 -42.88 -14.56 -7.84
CA SER A 711 -43.00 -13.88 -6.54
C SER A 711 -41.61 -13.42 -6.05
N ARG A 712 -41.57 -12.60 -4.98
CA ARG A 712 -40.35 -12.00 -4.37
C ARG A 712 -39.16 -12.96 -4.10
N ALA A 713 -39.35 -14.28 -4.15
CA ALA A 713 -38.28 -15.27 -4.01
C ALA A 713 -38.42 -16.47 -4.97
N ASN A 714 -39.16 -16.33 -6.07
CA ASN A 714 -39.38 -17.43 -7.02
C ASN A 714 -39.20 -16.94 -8.47
N PHE A 715 -37.98 -17.11 -8.97
CA PHE A 715 -37.64 -16.89 -10.36
C PHE A 715 -37.63 -18.21 -11.12
N VAL A 716 -38.33 -18.26 -12.25
CA VAL A 716 -38.40 -19.45 -13.11
C VAL A 716 -37.79 -19.13 -14.46
N LEU A 717 -36.76 -19.88 -14.87
CA LEU A 717 -36.16 -19.70 -16.18
C LEU A 717 -37.19 -19.98 -17.29
N SER A 718 -37.37 -19.00 -18.19
CA SER A 718 -38.30 -19.08 -19.31
C SER A 718 -37.90 -20.18 -20.31
N THR A 719 -38.90 -20.92 -20.78
CA THR A 719 -38.73 -21.99 -21.78
C THR A 719 -39.04 -21.52 -23.20
N ASN A 720 -39.29 -20.22 -23.40
CA ASN A 720 -39.56 -19.68 -24.73
C ASN A 720 -38.41 -20.00 -25.70
N ALA A 721 -38.76 -20.42 -26.92
CA ALA A 721 -37.81 -20.89 -27.93
C ALA A 721 -36.78 -19.83 -28.36
N VAL A 722 -37.01 -18.54 -28.12
CA VAL A 722 -36.02 -17.49 -28.43
C VAL A 722 -34.84 -17.49 -27.46
N PHE A 723 -35.05 -17.92 -26.21
CA PHE A 723 -34.02 -17.95 -25.16
C PHE A 723 -33.21 -19.26 -25.17
N THR A 724 -33.67 -20.29 -25.89
CA THR A 724 -32.96 -21.57 -25.97
C THR A 724 -31.89 -21.61 -27.07
N ARG A 725 -31.84 -20.58 -27.93
CA ARG A 725 -30.89 -20.47 -29.05
C ARG A 725 -29.54 -19.95 -28.59
N THR A 726 -28.48 -20.52 -29.15
CA THR A 726 -27.12 -20.05 -28.95
C THR A 726 -26.91 -18.68 -29.57
N VAL A 727 -26.23 -17.79 -28.85
CA VAL A 727 -25.85 -16.46 -29.34
C VAL A 727 -24.51 -16.53 -30.07
N ALA A 728 -24.39 -15.80 -31.18
CA ALA A 728 -23.22 -15.87 -32.06
C ALA A 728 -22.08 -14.92 -31.66
N ARG A 729 -22.38 -13.95 -30.79
CA ARG A 729 -21.52 -12.85 -30.34
C ARG A 729 -21.96 -12.44 -28.94
N ASP A 730 -21.06 -11.81 -28.19
CA ASP A 730 -21.35 -11.35 -26.83
C ASP A 730 -22.44 -10.29 -26.85
N GLN A 731 -23.30 -10.38 -25.84
CA GLN A 731 -24.43 -9.48 -25.64
C GLN A 731 -24.05 -8.39 -24.65
N THR A 732 -23.82 -7.18 -25.18
CA THR A 732 -23.19 -6.09 -24.42
C THR A 732 -24.18 -5.28 -23.57
N SER A 733 -25.38 -5.06 -24.08
CA SER A 733 -26.42 -4.26 -23.43
C SER A 733 -27.79 -4.80 -23.79
N ILE A 734 -28.78 -4.61 -22.91
CA ILE A 734 -30.17 -5.04 -23.12
C ILE A 734 -31.07 -3.86 -22.80
N LEU A 735 -31.94 -3.51 -23.74
CA LEU A 735 -33.09 -2.65 -23.51
C LEU A 735 -34.36 -3.43 -23.79
N ALA A 736 -35.41 -3.12 -23.07
CA ALA A 736 -36.69 -3.77 -23.22
C ALA A 736 -37.81 -2.74 -23.45
N VAL A 737 -38.73 -3.05 -24.36
CA VAL A 737 -39.92 -2.25 -24.69
C VAL A 737 -41.11 -3.19 -24.87
N GLY A 738 -41.98 -3.24 -23.85
CA GLY A 738 -43.03 -4.27 -23.76
C GLY A 738 -42.43 -5.67 -23.90
N ALA A 739 -43.03 -6.53 -24.75
CA ALA A 739 -42.53 -7.88 -25.00
C ALA A 739 -41.34 -7.96 -26.00
N THR A 740 -40.69 -6.83 -26.32
CA THR A 740 -39.56 -6.76 -27.26
C THR A 740 -38.26 -6.43 -26.53
N LEU A 741 -37.22 -7.24 -26.77
CA LEU A 741 -35.87 -6.98 -26.29
C LEU A 741 -34.98 -6.53 -27.43
N ILE A 742 -34.19 -5.49 -27.18
CA ILE A 742 -33.16 -4.95 -28.06
C ILE A 742 -31.82 -5.23 -27.39
N VAL A 743 -31.03 -6.11 -27.98
CA VAL A 743 -29.78 -6.60 -27.40
C VAL A 743 -28.60 -6.15 -28.24
N GLY A 744 -27.65 -5.43 -27.65
CA GLY A 744 -26.40 -5.04 -28.28
C GLY A 744 -25.50 -6.24 -28.56
N SER A 745 -24.75 -6.19 -29.66
CA SER A 745 -23.81 -7.25 -30.05
C SER A 745 -22.38 -6.72 -30.17
N SER A 746 -21.42 -7.44 -29.58
CA SER A 746 -19.98 -7.18 -29.72
C SER A 746 -19.42 -7.86 -30.97
N ASN A 747 -18.69 -7.13 -31.82
CA ASN A 747 -17.89 -7.73 -32.90
C ASN A 747 -16.40 -7.82 -32.53
N TYR A 748 -16.06 -7.66 -31.24
CA TYR A 748 -14.68 -7.55 -30.81
C TYR A 748 -13.89 -8.83 -31.06
N GLU A 749 -14.47 -9.99 -30.76
CA GLU A 749 -13.78 -11.27 -30.89
C GLU A 749 -13.52 -11.65 -32.35
N ASP A 750 -14.55 -11.55 -33.22
CA ASP A 750 -14.45 -11.96 -34.61
C ASP A 750 -13.91 -10.87 -35.56
N GLY A 751 -14.03 -9.59 -35.19
CA GLY A 751 -13.65 -8.45 -36.02
C GLY A 751 -14.47 -8.25 -37.29
N LEU A 752 -15.56 -8.99 -37.48
CA LEU A 752 -16.33 -9.00 -38.71
C LEU A 752 -17.40 -7.90 -38.73
N THR A 753 -17.63 -7.34 -39.92
CA THR A 753 -18.62 -6.27 -40.13
C THR A 753 -19.92 -6.78 -40.75
N ASN A 754 -20.08 -8.08 -41.01
CA ASN A 754 -21.20 -8.67 -41.75
C ASN A 754 -22.40 -9.11 -40.88
N GLY A 755 -22.49 -8.66 -39.62
CA GLY A 755 -23.63 -8.87 -38.72
C GLY A 755 -24.42 -7.58 -38.41
N GLY A 756 -25.42 -7.66 -37.53
CA GLY A 756 -26.13 -6.50 -36.97
C GLY A 756 -25.42 -5.84 -35.78
N TYR A 757 -25.67 -4.54 -35.55
CA TYR A 757 -25.31 -3.85 -34.29
C TYR A 757 -26.09 -4.42 -33.11
N ILE A 758 -27.36 -4.72 -33.36
CA ILE A 758 -28.33 -5.19 -32.37
C ILE A 758 -29.05 -6.44 -32.87
N ARG A 759 -29.55 -7.20 -31.91
CA ARG A 759 -30.48 -8.30 -32.12
C ARG A 759 -31.80 -8.00 -31.44
N ILE A 760 -32.89 -8.13 -32.18
CA ILE A 760 -34.24 -7.91 -31.68
C ILE A 760 -34.86 -9.27 -31.35
N TYR A 761 -35.44 -9.40 -30.16
CA TYR A 761 -36.21 -10.55 -29.72
C TYR A 761 -37.66 -10.13 -29.51
N ASP A 762 -38.58 -10.65 -30.32
CA ASP A 762 -40.02 -10.51 -30.15
C ASP A 762 -40.51 -11.76 -29.42
N VAL A 763 -40.66 -11.64 -28.10
CA VAL A 763 -40.96 -12.78 -27.21
C VAL A 763 -42.38 -13.29 -27.45
N ALA A 764 -43.31 -12.37 -27.67
CA ALA A 764 -44.71 -12.68 -27.98
C ALA A 764 -44.85 -13.52 -29.25
N ARG A 765 -44.05 -13.24 -30.29
CA ARG A 765 -44.03 -14.03 -31.53
C ARG A 765 -43.01 -15.18 -31.51
N SER A 766 -42.23 -15.31 -30.45
CA SER A 766 -41.12 -16.28 -30.36
C SER A 766 -40.14 -16.15 -31.55
N MET A 767 -39.86 -14.93 -31.98
CA MET A 767 -38.95 -14.63 -33.09
C MET A 767 -37.73 -13.83 -32.63
N SER A 768 -36.61 -14.00 -33.34
CA SER A 768 -35.47 -13.10 -33.23
C SER A 768 -34.87 -12.81 -34.60
N GLY A 769 -34.28 -11.63 -34.76
CA GLY A 769 -33.64 -11.19 -35.99
C GLY A 769 -32.57 -10.14 -35.74
N GLU A 770 -31.66 -10.00 -36.69
CA GLU A 770 -30.68 -8.91 -36.68
C GLU A 770 -31.30 -7.65 -37.31
N SER A 771 -30.98 -6.49 -36.74
CA SER A 771 -31.40 -5.20 -37.27
C SER A 771 -30.19 -4.28 -37.40
N VAL A 772 -30.19 -3.46 -38.46
CA VAL A 772 -29.10 -2.55 -38.84
C VAL A 772 -27.75 -3.27 -38.99
N THR A 773 -27.45 -3.70 -40.21
CA THR A 773 -26.22 -4.44 -40.54
C THR A 773 -25.02 -3.53 -40.79
N GLY A 774 -23.80 -4.05 -40.63
CA GLY A 774 -22.56 -3.32 -40.93
C GLY A 774 -21.82 -2.69 -39.75
N PRO A 775 -21.72 -3.30 -38.55
CA PRO A 775 -21.02 -2.70 -37.43
C PRO A 775 -19.54 -2.54 -37.73
N THR A 776 -19.04 -1.32 -37.55
CA THR A 776 -17.62 -0.99 -37.59
C THR A 776 -16.96 -1.11 -36.21
N CYS A 777 -17.76 -1.34 -35.16
CA CYS A 777 -17.35 -1.39 -33.77
C CYS A 777 -18.31 -2.23 -32.93
N SER A 778 -17.87 -2.68 -31.76
CA SER A 778 -18.72 -3.29 -30.76
C SER A 778 -19.75 -2.29 -30.24
N THR A 779 -20.96 -2.78 -30.02
CA THR A 779 -22.05 -2.01 -29.42
C THR A 779 -21.80 -1.79 -27.95
N GLY A 780 -21.89 -0.55 -27.50
CA GLY A 780 -21.84 -0.14 -26.11
C GLY A 780 -23.25 0.02 -25.51
N PRO A 781 -23.51 1.09 -24.75
CA PRO A 781 -24.82 1.31 -24.14
C PRO A 781 -25.86 1.62 -25.21
N LEU A 782 -27.10 1.24 -24.91
CA LEU A 782 -28.28 1.57 -25.68
C LEU A 782 -29.14 2.54 -24.85
N ALA A 783 -29.81 3.49 -25.48
CA ALA A 783 -30.82 4.34 -24.84
C ALA A 783 -32.00 4.61 -25.78
N LEU A 784 -33.21 4.75 -25.24
CA LEU A 784 -34.44 5.02 -25.99
C LEU A 784 -35.09 6.32 -25.52
N ALA A 785 -35.51 7.17 -26.45
CA ALA A 785 -36.36 8.33 -26.18
C ALA A 785 -37.13 8.73 -27.44
N ASP A 786 -38.27 9.39 -27.26
CA ASP A 786 -38.95 10.13 -28.32
C ASP A 786 -38.27 11.50 -28.46
N VAL A 787 -37.30 11.59 -29.36
CA VAL A 787 -36.38 12.73 -29.48
C VAL A 787 -37.02 13.87 -30.29
N ASP A 788 -37.96 13.56 -31.17
CA ASP A 788 -38.64 14.54 -32.02
C ASP A 788 -40.11 14.78 -31.65
N ALA A 789 -40.58 14.19 -30.55
CA ALA A 789 -41.92 14.30 -29.99
C ALA A 789 -43.02 13.82 -30.95
N ASP A 790 -42.71 12.84 -31.81
CA ASP A 790 -43.64 12.26 -32.76
C ASP A 790 -44.39 11.01 -32.23
N GLY A 791 -44.08 10.61 -30.99
CA GLY A 791 -44.65 9.44 -30.31
C GLY A 791 -43.95 8.13 -30.65
N SER A 792 -42.90 8.15 -31.47
CA SER A 792 -42.03 7.01 -31.75
C SER A 792 -40.71 7.12 -30.98
N MET A 793 -40.18 5.99 -30.52
CA MET A 793 -38.93 5.98 -29.75
C MET A 793 -37.74 5.80 -30.70
N GLU A 794 -36.80 6.75 -30.68
CA GLU A 794 -35.49 6.61 -31.27
C GLU A 794 -34.54 5.82 -30.38
N LEU A 795 -33.76 4.93 -31.00
CA LEU A 795 -32.74 4.13 -30.34
C LEU A 795 -31.35 4.73 -30.56
N PHE A 796 -30.72 5.18 -29.51
CA PHE A 796 -29.29 5.49 -29.50
C PHE A 796 -28.47 4.21 -29.30
N ILE A 797 -27.44 4.02 -30.12
CA ILE A 797 -26.45 2.96 -30.01
C ILE A 797 -25.08 3.61 -29.83
N GLY A 798 -24.50 3.48 -28.65
CA GLY A 798 -23.15 3.92 -28.36
C GLY A 798 -22.12 3.01 -29.03
N GLY A 799 -21.15 3.58 -29.73
CA GLY A 799 -19.98 2.85 -30.23
C GLY A 799 -18.98 2.64 -29.10
N ARG A 800 -18.61 1.38 -28.81
CA ARG A 800 -17.71 1.07 -27.69
C ARG A 800 -16.26 0.88 -28.10
N ALA A 801 -15.98 -0.04 -29.01
CA ALA A 801 -14.61 -0.40 -29.37
C ALA A 801 -14.50 -0.85 -30.82
N VAL A 802 -13.48 -0.40 -31.54
CA VAL A 802 -13.14 -0.90 -32.87
C VAL A 802 -12.16 -2.07 -32.71
N PRO A 803 -12.47 -3.29 -33.21
CA PRO A 803 -11.64 -4.47 -33.00
C PRO A 803 -10.18 -4.26 -33.45
N GLY A 804 -9.22 -4.44 -32.52
CA GLY A 804 -7.77 -4.30 -32.78
C GLY A 804 -7.29 -2.87 -33.05
N ARG A 805 -8.07 -1.85 -32.68
CA ARG A 805 -7.73 -0.44 -32.90
C ARG A 805 -7.86 0.41 -31.64
N TYR A 806 -7.78 -0.17 -30.44
CA TYR A 806 -7.82 0.62 -29.20
C TYR A 806 -6.63 1.62 -29.16
N PRO A 807 -6.80 2.88 -28.71
CA PRO A 807 -8.01 3.50 -28.15
C PRO A 807 -8.82 4.32 -29.17
N GLU A 808 -8.79 3.96 -30.46
CA GLU A 808 -9.47 4.73 -31.50
C GLU A 808 -10.97 4.88 -31.19
N PRO A 809 -11.50 6.11 -31.22
CA PRO A 809 -12.90 6.37 -30.91
C PRO A 809 -13.82 5.73 -31.95
N ALA A 810 -14.92 5.15 -31.48
CA ALA A 810 -15.92 4.50 -32.30
C ALA A 810 -17.05 5.47 -32.70
N ASP A 811 -17.74 5.13 -33.80
CA ASP A 811 -18.95 5.81 -34.23
C ASP A 811 -20.15 5.39 -33.39
N SER A 812 -21.02 6.34 -33.04
CA SER A 812 -22.33 6.06 -32.44
C SER A 812 -23.45 6.43 -33.41
N VAL A 813 -24.63 5.83 -33.27
CA VAL A 813 -25.77 6.09 -34.17
C VAL A 813 -27.06 6.29 -33.39
N LEU A 814 -27.91 7.18 -33.88
CA LEU A 814 -29.32 7.30 -33.49
C LEU A 814 -30.16 6.68 -34.61
N LEU A 815 -30.99 5.72 -34.25
CA LEU A 815 -31.89 5.03 -35.15
C LEU A 815 -33.32 5.50 -34.93
N LYS A 816 -34.04 5.77 -36.02
CA LYS A 816 -35.47 6.04 -36.02
C LYS A 816 -36.24 4.84 -36.57
N THR A 817 -37.42 4.57 -36.01
CA THR A 817 -38.29 3.48 -36.45
C THR A 817 -39.45 4.03 -37.28
N GLU A 818 -39.46 3.75 -38.58
CA GLU A 818 -40.55 4.14 -39.48
C GLU A 818 -41.15 2.91 -40.16
N GLY A 819 -42.48 2.74 -40.07
CA GLY A 819 -43.18 1.61 -40.70
C GLY A 819 -42.69 0.23 -40.23
N GLY A 820 -42.18 0.13 -39.00
CA GLY A 820 -41.61 -1.11 -38.44
C GLY A 820 -40.17 -1.41 -38.87
N ARG A 821 -39.49 -0.49 -39.57
CA ARG A 821 -38.09 -0.62 -39.98
C ARG A 821 -37.22 0.44 -39.31
N MET A 822 -36.11 0.01 -38.73
CA MET A 822 -35.11 0.91 -38.17
C MET A 822 -34.16 1.42 -39.25
N SER A 823 -33.88 2.72 -39.24
CA SER A 823 -32.92 3.37 -40.13
C SER A 823 -32.09 4.40 -39.37
N VAL A 824 -30.88 4.69 -39.85
CA VAL A 824 -29.98 5.65 -39.20
C VAL A 824 -30.51 7.06 -39.42
N ALA A 825 -31.01 7.69 -38.35
CA ALA A 825 -31.44 9.08 -38.34
C ALA A 825 -30.24 10.03 -38.19
N ARG A 826 -29.26 9.65 -37.37
CA ARG A 826 -28.03 10.44 -37.16
C ARG A 826 -26.84 9.55 -36.87
N ARG A 827 -25.66 9.93 -37.36
CA ARG A 827 -24.37 9.34 -37.02
C ARG A 827 -23.52 10.35 -36.26
N PHE A 828 -22.93 9.90 -35.16
CA PHE A 828 -21.96 10.64 -34.37
C PHE A 828 -20.58 10.04 -34.62
N ALA A 829 -19.84 10.65 -35.54
CA ALA A 829 -18.54 10.15 -35.94
C ALA A 829 -17.54 10.30 -34.79
N LYS A 830 -16.82 9.22 -34.46
CA LYS A 830 -15.74 9.23 -33.44
C LYS A 830 -16.16 9.87 -32.11
N LEU A 831 -17.37 9.57 -31.64
CA LEU A 831 -17.91 10.13 -30.40
C LEU A 831 -17.08 9.72 -29.17
N GLY A 832 -16.38 8.59 -29.25
CA GLY A 832 -15.51 8.08 -28.19
C GLY A 832 -15.65 6.57 -28.01
N MET A 833 -15.26 6.08 -26.84
CA MET A 833 -15.59 4.75 -26.35
C MET A 833 -16.76 4.85 -25.38
N VAL A 834 -17.98 4.97 -25.91
CA VAL A 834 -19.17 5.29 -25.11
C VAL A 834 -19.45 4.17 -24.11
N SER A 835 -19.51 4.50 -22.80
CA SER A 835 -19.74 3.56 -21.69
C SER A 835 -21.08 3.73 -21.00
N GLY A 836 -21.75 4.88 -21.16
CA GLY A 836 -23.11 5.14 -20.67
C GLY A 836 -23.86 6.09 -21.60
N ALA A 837 -25.19 5.98 -21.59
CA ALA A 837 -26.07 6.88 -22.32
C ALA A 837 -27.42 6.99 -21.59
N VAL A 838 -27.94 8.20 -21.44
CA VAL A 838 -29.25 8.47 -20.87
C VAL A 838 -29.87 9.64 -21.63
N PHE A 839 -31.18 9.56 -21.89
CA PHE A 839 -31.96 10.71 -22.29
C PHE A 839 -32.62 11.29 -21.04
N SER A 840 -32.45 12.59 -20.82
CA SER A 840 -32.99 13.30 -19.66
C SER A 840 -33.35 14.73 -20.07
N ASP A 841 -34.35 15.29 -19.40
CA ASP A 841 -34.68 16.71 -19.45
C ASP A 841 -33.74 17.44 -18.48
N LEU A 842 -32.66 18.04 -19.01
CA LEU A 842 -31.56 18.64 -18.23
C LEU A 842 -31.77 20.13 -17.95
#